data_AF-A0A1G3PXR8-F1
#
_entry.id   AF-A0A1G3PXR8-F1
#
_cell.length_a   1.000
_cell.length_b   1.000
_cell.length_c   1.000
_cell.angle_alpha   90.00
_cell.angle_beta   90.00
_cell.angle_gamma   90.00
#
_symmetry.space_group_name_H-M   'P 1'
#
loop_
_entity.id
_entity.type
_entity.pdbx_description
1 polymer ?
#
loop_
_entity_poly.entity_id
_entity_poly.type
_entity_poly.pdbx_seq_one_letter_code
_entity_poly.pdbx_strand_id
1 'polypeptide(L)'
;MKIFLTALISVLCALNGGFAERVRAVSQCGSSKESAYDMRGFSCIPMAETDSAESMNKYTVSGAHIEISFPGDWQVTAQKNTLSAYSPGDIVLFYVDPFELSGDKDLKTSMKDYIDKEYGGDDLELGNYSAITVGEFKANYWTFSYVDGEYGKAEVMLIVVETKKGMAMLTVDMLAEGKEDYKALIDKILAGVKYSEDSEAAEIEGKMVTHAKSGLKVWIPTAWDTLNDVNRLDSYSDGDVALIIVEKLSDKSWSDFSKKAYDSVHDYIADDIGDDFEVKTKGETEINGMKAYKIEYDYIDGSYGKAISMTIALETEKGIAAFTYDILEEGLDEYLPIAEKMLASLTKASGGDTVIVSKDTQNYVVKGTYLELNIPTDWQVDKYSGKLSGYSPNDTVILYVDRLNDKSFDDYQSKDDIKKDMEKFAKGEYSYDLTFGKLKETKVGEMSAVSVPFNYHDESYGDISCQYYGIDTGKGISTIIFDTLDEGGSEYEQISADIIASVKFNDSGPAEGGDTTVDVSGSKSYIAGNSCIELQIPASWEVDNSPGKLSGYSPNDTVLLYVEPMNKKSFDDYSSEEDFLDEFKNFAKEAYSYELSFDEKEITTVGGMPAVSLPFSYYDESYGDIHCQYYAIDTGKGIATVIFDVLDEGGSEYEQINADILASVKFNDSEYTDSGDVTVNTTPGEYQHAKSHLKMTVPSDWSTSSYESDLTSYSPNSSIILYVLPLNDKSLKDYKKSADLLKEVDKSLKDHYYASMDYQLQDKGKEKVGGMDAMKFLMTYSDTSFGEIDVTVHAIDTGKGISMVIFDGIRKEADPYKDAIEGILASVQFYDVKSAPVIDSGIDISKVKGKFYMVNTSRLKIWVPDNFSTENQPYGSTQNDYQFYSASIDGAVILKIFTYQDDYLNIKSLDSKEALSEFLKDAGFYSFTVKDAKTVKLNGKDAMIISFNYQVDANLTAVCRAIAIDTDNGISIYVEDILQPDMKKYKEIMDKIGGSIEVIRVPYDGTLHPWAQ
;
A
#
# COMPACT_ATOMS: atom_id res chain seq x y z
N MET A 1 20.61 -31.93 64.06
CA MET A 1 20.33 -30.48 64.09
C MET A 1 20.92 -29.74 62.89
N LYS A 2 22.23 -29.84 62.59
CA LYS A 2 22.82 -29.20 61.39
C LYS A 2 22.22 -29.68 60.06
N ILE A 3 21.93 -30.98 59.89
CA ILE A 3 21.30 -31.52 58.67
C ILE A 3 19.85 -31.03 58.48
N PHE A 4 19.12 -30.84 59.59
CA PHE A 4 17.75 -30.29 59.56
C PHE A 4 17.74 -28.78 59.25
N LEU A 5 18.77 -28.05 59.68
CA LEU A 5 18.92 -26.63 59.39
C LEU A 5 19.35 -26.39 57.93
N THR A 6 20.15 -27.28 57.35
CA THR A 6 20.51 -27.20 55.92
C THR A 6 19.31 -27.51 55.01
N ALA A 7 18.49 -28.51 55.36
CA ALA A 7 17.25 -28.79 54.60
C ALA A 7 16.21 -27.65 54.70
N LEU A 8 16.11 -26.98 55.86
CA LEU A 8 15.19 -25.85 56.03
C LEU A 8 15.67 -24.58 55.29
N ILE A 9 16.99 -24.34 55.22
CA ILE A 9 17.58 -23.22 54.45
C ILE A 9 17.48 -23.49 52.94
N SER A 10 17.63 -24.74 52.49
CA SER A 10 17.39 -25.10 51.08
C SER A 10 15.93 -24.96 50.66
N VAL A 11 14.96 -25.19 51.57
CA VAL A 11 13.53 -24.97 51.30
C VAL A 11 13.15 -23.48 51.36
N LEU A 12 13.80 -22.67 52.21
CA LEU A 12 13.58 -21.22 52.28
C LEU A 12 14.25 -20.44 51.13
N CYS A 13 15.39 -20.91 50.58
CA CYS A 13 15.95 -20.35 49.35
C CYS A 13 15.19 -20.80 48.09
N ALA A 14 14.53 -21.96 48.11
CA ALA A 14 13.66 -22.40 47.02
C ALA A 14 12.28 -21.68 46.99
N LEU A 15 11.85 -21.07 48.11
CA LEU A 15 10.58 -20.35 48.21
C LEU A 15 10.68 -18.83 47.99
N ASN A 16 11.89 -18.25 47.97
CA ASN A 16 12.10 -16.81 47.65
C ASN A 16 12.83 -16.55 46.32
N GLY A 17 13.22 -17.59 45.57
CA GLY A 17 13.85 -17.47 44.25
C GLY A 17 12.96 -17.88 43.08
N GLY A 18 11.69 -18.23 43.32
CA GLY A 18 10.77 -18.80 42.32
C GLY A 18 9.66 -17.88 41.81
N PHE A 19 9.67 -16.59 42.18
CA PHE A 19 8.59 -15.64 41.89
C PHE A 19 9.01 -14.46 40.98
N ALA A 20 10.22 -14.46 40.42
CA ALA A 20 10.71 -13.39 39.52
C ALA A 20 11.25 -13.88 38.15
N GLU A 21 11.25 -15.18 37.86
CA GLU A 21 11.78 -15.75 36.61
C GLU A 21 10.78 -16.65 35.84
N ARG A 22 9.47 -16.45 36.07
CA ARG A 22 8.39 -17.11 35.29
C ARG A 22 7.56 -16.11 34.47
N VAL A 23 8.17 -15.01 34.02
CA VAL A 23 7.51 -14.00 33.15
C VAL A 23 8.26 -13.79 31.82
N ARG A 24 9.11 -14.73 31.36
CA ARG A 24 9.84 -14.53 30.08
C ARG A 24 9.93 -15.73 29.13
N ALA A 25 9.11 -16.78 29.28
CA ALA A 25 9.23 -17.95 28.40
C ALA A 25 7.93 -18.74 28.12
N VAL A 26 6.75 -18.11 28.08
CA VAL A 26 5.50 -18.80 27.67
C VAL A 26 4.61 -17.98 26.71
N SER A 27 5.05 -16.85 26.15
CA SER A 27 4.22 -16.01 25.27
C SER A 27 4.04 -16.52 23.81
N GLN A 28 4.12 -17.83 23.55
CA GLN A 28 3.95 -18.39 22.19
C GLN A 28 3.03 -19.61 22.10
N CYS A 29 2.11 -19.78 23.05
CA CYS A 29 1.07 -20.81 22.94
C CYS A 29 -0.25 -20.26 23.48
N GLY A 30 -0.95 -19.47 22.66
CA GLY A 30 -2.26 -18.94 23.01
C GLY A 30 -2.75 -17.83 22.08
N SER A 31 -2.56 -17.94 20.77
CA SER A 31 -3.33 -17.14 19.81
C SER A 31 -4.54 -17.95 19.35
N SER A 32 -5.72 -17.48 19.72
CA SER A 32 -6.98 -17.91 19.11
C SER A 32 -6.94 -17.63 17.60
N LYS A 33 -7.66 -18.46 16.85
CA LYS A 33 -7.73 -18.41 15.39
C LYS A 33 -8.68 -17.30 14.94
N GLU A 34 -8.09 -16.23 14.43
CA GLU A 34 -8.59 -15.31 13.40
C GLU A 34 -10.08 -14.88 13.46
N SER A 35 -10.30 -13.71 14.04
CA SER A 35 -11.09 -12.66 13.39
C SER A 35 -10.25 -11.37 13.31
N ALA A 36 -10.31 -10.69 12.17
CA ALA A 36 -9.71 -9.38 11.96
C ALA A 36 -10.55 -8.32 12.69
N TYR A 37 -10.32 -8.21 14.00
CA TYR A 37 -10.73 -7.08 14.85
C TYR A 37 -9.62 -6.91 15.91
N ASP A 38 -8.50 -6.33 15.50
CA ASP A 38 -7.45 -5.94 16.44
C ASP A 38 -7.94 -4.75 17.27
N MET A 39 -8.51 -5.08 18.45
CA MET A 39 -8.48 -4.36 19.73
C MET A 39 -9.55 -4.93 20.70
N ARG A 40 -9.56 -6.25 20.92
CA ARG A 40 -10.40 -6.91 21.95
C ARG A 40 -9.54 -7.56 23.03
N GLY A 41 -8.66 -6.77 23.66
CA GLY A 41 -7.85 -7.23 24.78
C GLY A 41 -7.81 -6.18 25.87
N PHE A 42 -7.88 -6.62 27.13
CA PHE A 42 -7.74 -5.77 28.30
C PHE A 42 -6.30 -5.26 28.43
N SER A 43 -6.07 -3.97 28.61
CA SER A 43 -4.75 -3.44 28.98
C SER A 43 -4.62 -3.29 30.50
N CYS A 44 -3.54 -3.81 31.10
CA CYS A 44 -3.32 -3.70 32.54
C CYS A 44 -2.82 -2.30 32.93
N ILE A 45 -3.72 -1.45 33.46
CA ILE A 45 -3.37 -0.16 34.08
C ILE A 45 -3.80 -0.17 35.56
N PRO A 46 -3.01 0.37 36.51
CA PRO A 46 -3.39 0.40 37.92
C PRO A 46 -4.69 1.19 38.15
N MET A 47 -5.62 0.59 38.90
CA MET A 47 -6.95 1.14 39.18
C MET A 47 -6.90 2.55 39.78
N ALA A 48 -7.52 3.52 39.10
CA ALA A 48 -7.90 4.80 39.67
C ALA A 48 -9.39 4.75 40.04
N GLU A 49 -9.75 5.17 41.26
CA GLU A 49 -11.13 5.28 41.71
C GLU A 49 -11.91 6.28 40.82
N THR A 50 -12.93 5.83 40.09
CA THR A 50 -13.77 6.67 39.23
C THR A 50 -15.09 7.02 39.92
N ASP A 51 -15.23 8.30 40.26
CA ASP A 51 -16.42 8.90 40.88
C ASP A 51 -17.14 9.87 39.89
N SER A 52 -17.05 9.61 38.58
CA SER A 52 -17.51 10.49 37.48
C SER A 52 -18.85 10.05 36.85
N ALA A 53 -19.91 9.90 37.65
CA ALA A 53 -21.21 9.43 37.16
C ALA A 53 -22.13 10.51 36.50
N GLU A 54 -21.71 11.77 36.33
CA GLU A 54 -22.66 12.88 36.08
C GLU A 54 -22.89 13.31 34.62
N SER A 55 -22.03 13.02 33.63
CA SER A 55 -22.30 13.37 32.22
C SER A 55 -22.29 12.16 31.29
N MET A 56 -23.42 11.91 30.60
CA MET A 56 -23.53 10.91 29.54
C MET A 56 -23.46 11.61 28.17
N ASN A 57 -22.56 11.18 27.31
CA ASN A 57 -22.44 11.63 25.92
C ASN A 57 -23.26 10.71 25.01
N LYS A 58 -23.99 11.29 24.06
CA LYS A 58 -24.86 10.57 23.13
C LYS A 58 -24.12 10.28 21.82
N TYR A 59 -24.32 9.07 21.30
CA TYR A 59 -23.73 8.57 20.05
C TYR A 59 -24.81 7.90 19.19
N THR A 60 -24.69 8.02 17.89
CA THR A 60 -25.58 7.39 16.90
C THR A 60 -24.75 6.44 16.04
N VAL A 61 -25.22 5.20 15.88
CA VAL A 61 -24.65 4.19 14.98
C VAL A 61 -25.63 4.02 13.83
N SER A 62 -25.41 4.76 12.73
CA SER A 62 -26.39 4.95 11.67
C SER A 62 -26.72 3.65 10.92
N GLY A 63 -25.72 2.81 10.64
CA GLY A 63 -25.89 1.49 10.02
C GLY A 63 -26.56 0.45 10.92
N ALA A 64 -26.55 0.66 12.24
CA ALA A 64 -27.28 -0.17 13.19
C ALA A 64 -28.62 0.46 13.63
N HIS A 65 -28.92 1.69 13.19
CA HIS A 65 -30.10 2.49 13.57
C HIS A 65 -30.32 2.62 15.09
N ILE A 66 -29.23 2.71 15.84
CA ILE A 66 -29.24 2.82 17.31
C ILE A 66 -28.66 4.16 17.76
N GLU A 67 -29.33 4.77 18.73
CA GLU A 67 -28.79 5.82 19.59
C GLU A 67 -28.47 5.22 20.97
N ILE A 68 -27.27 5.50 21.48
CA ILE A 68 -26.80 5.02 22.78
C ILE A 68 -26.01 6.13 23.49
N SER A 69 -25.85 6.04 24.82
CA SER A 69 -25.07 7.03 25.57
C SER A 69 -24.08 6.37 26.51
N PHE A 70 -22.86 6.91 26.57
CA PHE A 70 -21.77 6.44 27.44
C PHE A 70 -21.31 7.57 28.38
N PRO A 71 -20.71 7.24 29.54
CA PRO A 71 -20.08 8.23 30.40
C PRO A 71 -18.96 9.00 29.70
N GLY A 72 -18.78 10.27 30.07
CA GLY A 72 -17.79 11.14 29.41
C GLY A 72 -16.32 10.77 29.62
N ASP A 73 -16.02 9.85 30.54
CA ASP A 73 -14.69 9.32 30.81
C ASP A 73 -14.42 7.97 30.11
N TRP A 74 -15.38 7.44 29.36
CA TRP A 74 -15.16 6.27 28.49
C TRP A 74 -14.53 6.71 27.17
N GLN A 75 -13.61 5.90 26.66
CA GLN A 75 -13.10 6.07 25.30
C GLN A 75 -14.13 5.47 24.35
N VAL A 76 -14.68 6.27 23.44
CA VAL A 76 -15.73 5.84 22.50
C VAL A 76 -15.30 6.15 21.07
N THR A 77 -15.32 5.13 20.22
CA THR A 77 -15.12 5.25 18.78
C THR A 77 -16.38 4.79 18.08
N ALA A 78 -17.05 5.70 17.36
CA ALA A 78 -18.25 5.43 16.59
C ALA A 78 -17.96 5.62 15.10
N GLN A 79 -18.31 4.62 14.29
CA GLN A 79 -18.26 4.61 12.82
C GLN A 79 -19.68 4.41 12.28
N LYS A 80 -19.86 4.51 10.94
CA LYS A 80 -21.18 4.35 10.28
C LYS A 80 -21.91 3.10 10.77
N ASN A 81 -21.23 1.95 10.74
CA ASN A 81 -21.85 0.67 11.07
C ASN A 81 -21.58 0.18 12.50
N THR A 82 -20.47 0.60 13.12
CA THR A 82 -20.00 0.00 14.36
C THR A 82 -19.75 1.05 15.43
N LEU A 83 -19.84 0.65 16.69
CA LEU A 83 -19.35 1.45 17.82
C LEU A 83 -18.59 0.55 18.78
N SER A 84 -17.46 1.04 19.28
CA SER A 84 -16.72 0.44 20.38
C SER A 84 -16.55 1.47 21.51
N ALA A 85 -16.69 1.02 22.75
CA ALA A 85 -16.51 1.85 23.93
C ALA A 85 -15.79 1.09 25.05
N TYR A 86 -14.82 1.75 25.67
CA TYR A 86 -13.92 1.18 26.67
C TYR A 86 -14.06 1.96 27.98
N SER A 87 -14.36 1.25 29.07
CA SER A 87 -14.34 1.86 30.40
C SER A 87 -12.90 2.15 30.85
N PRO A 88 -12.66 3.09 31.79
CA PRO A 88 -11.33 3.30 32.37
C PRO A 88 -10.69 2.01 32.90
N GLY A 89 -9.45 1.73 32.46
CA GLY A 89 -8.74 0.49 32.79
C GLY A 89 -9.25 -0.75 32.04
N ASP A 90 -10.00 -0.53 30.96
CA ASP A 90 -10.56 -1.52 30.03
C ASP A 90 -11.49 -2.57 30.64
N ILE A 91 -11.89 -2.45 31.91
CA ILE A 91 -12.67 -3.45 32.67
C ILE A 91 -13.96 -3.92 31.95
N VAL A 92 -14.60 -3.00 31.21
CA VAL A 92 -15.76 -3.24 30.37
C VAL A 92 -15.46 -2.78 28.95
N LEU A 93 -15.70 -3.68 28.00
CA LEU A 93 -15.73 -3.42 26.56
C LEU A 93 -17.18 -3.48 26.09
N PHE A 94 -17.61 -2.47 25.34
CA PHE A 94 -18.97 -2.40 24.81
C PHE A 94 -18.93 -2.21 23.30
N TYR A 95 -19.68 -3.03 22.56
CA TYR A 95 -19.77 -2.95 21.10
C TYR A 95 -21.21 -2.83 20.62
N VAL A 96 -21.41 -2.16 19.49
CA VAL A 96 -22.67 -2.13 18.73
C VAL A 96 -22.35 -2.42 17.28
N ASP A 97 -22.93 -3.49 16.72
CA ASP A 97 -22.72 -3.94 15.34
C ASP A 97 -24.05 -4.30 14.67
N PRO A 98 -24.18 -4.24 13.33
CA PRO A 98 -25.29 -4.84 12.60
C PRO A 98 -25.27 -6.36 12.81
N PHE A 99 -26.44 -6.97 12.93
CA PHE A 99 -26.56 -8.41 13.16
C PHE A 99 -27.42 -9.07 12.08
N GLU A 100 -26.85 -10.04 11.38
CA GLU A 100 -27.56 -10.82 10.36
C GLU A 100 -27.88 -12.22 10.87
N LEU A 101 -29.04 -12.75 10.48
CA LEU A 101 -29.34 -14.17 10.70
C LEU A 101 -28.47 -15.00 9.75
N SER A 102 -27.91 -16.08 10.26
CA SER A 102 -27.10 -17.01 9.47
C SER A 102 -28.00 -17.86 8.56
N GLY A 103 -28.44 -17.29 7.43
CA GLY A 103 -29.38 -17.92 6.49
C GLY A 103 -30.80 -18.05 7.06
N ASP A 104 -31.47 -19.18 6.80
CA ASP A 104 -32.83 -19.47 7.30
C ASP A 104 -32.89 -19.85 8.80
N LYS A 105 -31.80 -19.64 9.57
CA LYS A 105 -31.70 -20.04 10.97
C LYS A 105 -32.47 -19.09 11.89
N ASP A 106 -33.00 -19.64 12.98
CA ASP A 106 -33.63 -18.82 14.03
C ASP A 106 -32.59 -17.97 14.78
N LEU A 107 -33.06 -16.89 15.42
CA LEU A 107 -32.21 -15.93 16.13
C LEU A 107 -31.32 -16.60 17.18
N LYS A 108 -31.85 -17.59 17.91
CA LYS A 108 -31.06 -18.32 18.92
C LYS A 108 -29.89 -19.05 18.27
N THR A 109 -30.14 -19.75 17.17
CA THR A 109 -29.10 -20.51 16.47
C THR A 109 -28.06 -19.56 15.86
N SER A 110 -28.49 -18.45 15.26
CA SER A 110 -27.57 -17.43 14.72
C SER A 110 -26.69 -16.79 15.82
N MET A 111 -27.26 -16.47 16.99
CA MET A 111 -26.46 -15.99 18.12
C MET A 111 -25.47 -17.04 18.61
N LYS A 112 -25.85 -18.32 18.62
CA LYS A 112 -24.92 -19.40 19.00
C LYS A 112 -23.78 -19.54 17.99
N ASP A 113 -24.08 -19.50 16.70
CA ASP A 113 -23.06 -19.59 15.65
C ASP A 113 -22.08 -18.42 15.76
N TYR A 114 -22.57 -17.21 16.07
CA TYR A 114 -21.71 -16.06 16.35
C TYR A 114 -20.79 -16.31 17.55
N ILE A 115 -21.32 -16.80 18.68
CA ILE A 115 -20.51 -17.12 19.86
C ILE A 115 -19.45 -18.18 19.53
N ASP A 116 -19.83 -19.26 18.86
CA ASP A 116 -18.91 -20.35 18.53
C ASP A 116 -17.82 -19.90 17.53
N LYS A 117 -18.14 -18.93 16.67
CA LYS A 117 -17.19 -18.37 15.69
C LYS A 117 -16.22 -17.39 16.35
N GLU A 118 -16.72 -16.41 17.10
CA GLU A 118 -15.89 -15.32 17.64
C GLU A 118 -15.23 -15.66 18.98
N TYR A 119 -15.82 -16.57 19.77
CA TYR A 119 -15.35 -16.94 21.11
C TYR A 119 -15.04 -18.45 21.24
N GLY A 120 -14.95 -19.18 20.12
CA GLY A 120 -14.76 -20.63 20.10
C GLY A 120 -13.40 -21.10 20.65
N GLY A 121 -13.40 -21.80 21.78
CA GLY A 121 -12.22 -22.39 22.43
C GLY A 121 -12.58 -23.42 23.52
N ASP A 122 -11.57 -24.08 24.11
CA ASP A 122 -11.77 -25.22 25.04
C ASP A 122 -12.43 -24.83 26.39
N ASP A 123 -12.47 -23.53 26.74
CA ASP A 123 -12.93 -23.01 28.04
C ASP A 123 -14.20 -22.13 27.95
N LEU A 124 -15.02 -22.29 26.92
CA LEU A 124 -16.29 -21.57 26.76
C LEU A 124 -17.42 -22.17 27.62
N GLU A 125 -17.94 -21.40 28.56
CA GLU A 125 -19.10 -21.77 29.40
C GLU A 125 -20.34 -20.96 28.99
N LEU A 126 -21.25 -21.57 28.23
CA LEU A 126 -22.52 -20.94 27.85
C LEU A 126 -23.45 -20.80 29.06
N GLY A 127 -24.00 -19.59 29.22
CA GLY A 127 -24.99 -19.25 30.24
C GLY A 127 -26.41 -19.13 29.68
N ASN A 128 -27.19 -18.19 30.22
CA ASN A 128 -28.62 -18.06 29.95
C ASN A 128 -28.91 -17.39 28.61
N TYR A 129 -29.89 -17.94 27.88
CA TYR A 129 -30.56 -17.30 26.76
C TYR A 129 -31.98 -16.92 27.16
N SER A 130 -32.36 -15.65 27.06
CA SER A 130 -33.71 -15.19 27.41
C SER A 130 -34.09 -13.88 26.72
N ALA A 131 -35.34 -13.46 26.87
CA ALA A 131 -35.82 -12.16 26.40
C ALA A 131 -35.58 -11.08 27.46
N ILE A 132 -35.25 -9.86 27.02
CA ILE A 132 -35.03 -8.68 27.86
C ILE A 132 -35.62 -7.43 27.18
N THR A 133 -35.74 -6.34 27.93
CA THR A 133 -36.04 -5.01 27.39
C THR A 133 -34.81 -4.14 27.56
N VAL A 134 -34.35 -3.53 26.46
CA VAL A 134 -33.15 -2.69 26.40
C VAL A 134 -33.59 -1.36 25.79
N GLY A 135 -33.62 -0.32 26.63
CA GLY A 135 -34.25 0.95 26.32
C GLY A 135 -35.68 0.79 25.82
N GLU A 136 -35.95 1.17 24.57
CA GLU A 136 -37.27 1.00 23.94
C GLU A 136 -37.46 -0.32 23.17
N PHE A 137 -36.41 -1.13 23.05
CA PHE A 137 -36.42 -2.35 22.27
C PHE A 137 -36.83 -3.58 23.09
N LYS A 138 -37.54 -4.51 22.43
CA LYS A 138 -37.60 -5.90 22.88
C LYS A 138 -36.39 -6.63 22.29
N ALA A 139 -35.63 -7.30 23.14
CA ALA A 139 -34.37 -7.94 22.77
C ALA A 139 -34.34 -9.39 23.22
N ASN A 140 -33.45 -10.18 22.61
CA ASN A 140 -32.99 -11.44 23.18
C ASN A 140 -31.53 -11.30 23.58
N TYR A 141 -31.16 -11.88 24.72
CA TYR A 141 -29.77 -11.87 25.16
C TYR A 141 -29.26 -13.28 25.42
N TRP A 142 -27.94 -13.44 25.32
CA TRP A 142 -27.21 -14.64 25.70
C TRP A 142 -25.98 -14.25 26.51
N THR A 143 -25.87 -14.76 27.74
CA THR A 143 -24.66 -14.63 28.56
C THR A 143 -23.76 -15.85 28.41
N PHE A 144 -22.45 -15.67 28.41
CA PHE A 144 -21.47 -16.76 28.51
C PHE A 144 -20.19 -16.24 29.17
N SER A 145 -19.29 -17.15 29.52
CA SER A 145 -17.96 -16.78 30.02
C SER A 145 -16.88 -17.55 29.30
N TYR A 146 -15.73 -16.93 29.12
CA TYR A 146 -14.54 -17.55 28.54
C TYR A 146 -13.30 -17.19 29.37
N VAL A 147 -12.23 -17.97 29.20
CA VAL A 147 -10.93 -17.67 29.80
C VAL A 147 -10.10 -16.93 28.77
N ASP A 148 -9.73 -15.69 29.09
CA ASP A 148 -8.95 -14.83 28.22
C ASP A 148 -7.47 -14.87 28.62
N GLY A 149 -6.77 -15.95 28.25
CA GLY A 149 -5.32 -16.09 28.47
C GLY A 149 -4.86 -15.73 29.90
N GLU A 150 -3.99 -14.72 30.01
CA GLU A 150 -3.44 -14.22 31.28
C GLU A 150 -4.38 -13.25 32.03
N TYR A 151 -5.48 -12.81 31.41
CA TYR A 151 -6.40 -11.76 31.93
C TYR A 151 -7.56 -12.31 32.78
N GLY A 152 -7.62 -13.62 32.97
CA GLY A 152 -8.59 -14.27 33.84
C GLY A 152 -9.91 -14.61 33.14
N LYS A 153 -10.99 -14.72 33.92
CA LYS A 153 -12.31 -15.10 33.41
C LYS A 153 -13.09 -13.84 33.01
N ALA A 154 -13.53 -13.77 31.76
CA ALA A 154 -14.43 -12.74 31.27
C ALA A 154 -15.87 -13.25 31.20
N GLU A 155 -16.84 -12.37 31.43
CA GLU A 155 -18.26 -12.63 31.25
C GLU A 155 -18.82 -11.70 30.16
N VAL A 156 -19.43 -12.32 29.15
CA VAL A 156 -20.00 -11.63 28.00
C VAL A 156 -21.53 -11.68 28.06
N MET A 157 -22.17 -10.58 27.70
CA MET A 157 -23.60 -10.49 27.43
C MET A 157 -23.81 -9.98 26.01
N LEU A 158 -24.30 -10.85 25.12
CA LEU A 158 -24.73 -10.48 23.77
C LEU A 158 -26.23 -10.19 23.79
N ILE A 159 -26.65 -9.06 23.23
CA ILE A 159 -28.02 -8.60 23.17
C ILE A 159 -28.36 -8.29 21.72
N VAL A 160 -29.35 -8.96 21.13
CA VAL A 160 -29.83 -8.62 19.78
C VAL A 160 -31.17 -7.89 19.89
N VAL A 161 -31.23 -6.70 19.28
CA VAL A 161 -32.44 -5.87 19.14
C VAL A 161 -32.90 -5.86 17.67
N GLU A 162 -34.20 -5.82 17.47
CA GLU A 162 -34.82 -5.62 16.15
C GLU A 162 -35.15 -4.13 15.97
N THR A 163 -34.59 -3.52 14.92
CA THR A 163 -34.84 -2.14 14.50
C THR A 163 -35.78 -2.11 13.30
N LYS A 164 -36.23 -0.92 12.86
CA LYS A 164 -37.10 -0.82 11.67
C LYS A 164 -36.39 -1.24 10.37
N LYS A 165 -35.05 -1.23 10.30
CA LYS A 165 -34.27 -1.52 9.08
C LYS A 165 -33.43 -2.78 9.15
N GLY A 166 -33.43 -3.50 10.27
CA GLY A 166 -32.61 -4.71 10.46
C GLY A 166 -32.45 -5.07 11.93
N MET A 167 -31.55 -5.99 12.24
CA MET A 167 -31.16 -6.28 13.63
C MET A 167 -29.80 -5.69 13.94
N ALA A 168 -29.60 -5.38 15.21
CA ALA A 168 -28.33 -4.92 15.73
C ALA A 168 -27.99 -5.70 16.99
N MET A 169 -26.70 -5.93 17.20
CA MET A 169 -26.16 -6.64 18.35
C MET A 169 -25.37 -5.66 19.21
N LEU A 170 -25.70 -5.66 20.50
CA LEU A 170 -24.96 -4.99 21.54
C LEU A 170 -24.19 -6.05 22.33
N THR A 171 -22.86 -5.92 22.39
CA THR A 171 -21.98 -6.83 23.12
C THR A 171 -21.44 -6.12 24.34
N VAL A 172 -21.59 -6.73 25.51
CA VAL A 172 -20.98 -6.25 26.76
C VAL A 172 -20.02 -7.31 27.26
N ASP A 173 -18.72 -7.03 27.19
CA ASP A 173 -17.64 -7.91 27.63
C ASP A 173 -17.01 -7.35 28.90
N MET A 174 -16.90 -8.16 29.97
CA MET A 174 -16.50 -7.68 31.30
C MET A 174 -15.55 -8.64 31.98
N LEU A 175 -14.49 -8.11 32.62
CA LEU A 175 -13.69 -8.90 33.55
C LEU A 175 -14.51 -9.28 34.79
N ALA A 176 -14.43 -10.56 35.19
CA ALA A 176 -15.15 -11.06 36.36
C ALA A 176 -14.77 -10.33 37.66
N GLU A 177 -13.55 -9.81 37.77
CA GLU A 177 -13.05 -9.11 38.96
C GLU A 177 -13.61 -7.68 39.13
N GLY A 178 -14.15 -7.05 38.07
CA GLY A 178 -14.71 -5.68 38.09
C GLY A 178 -16.21 -5.58 37.82
N LYS A 179 -16.89 -6.71 37.56
CA LYS A 179 -18.29 -6.77 37.13
C LYS A 179 -19.28 -6.04 38.06
N GLU A 180 -19.15 -6.21 39.38
CA GLU A 180 -20.12 -5.65 40.32
C GLU A 180 -20.05 -4.12 40.39
N ASP A 181 -18.89 -3.53 40.09
CA ASP A 181 -18.69 -2.07 40.12
C ASP A 181 -19.33 -1.38 38.92
N TYR A 182 -19.33 -2.02 37.75
CA TYR A 182 -19.87 -1.44 36.51
C TYR A 182 -21.32 -1.83 36.21
N LYS A 183 -21.90 -2.78 36.94
CA LYS A 183 -23.24 -3.31 36.67
C LYS A 183 -24.33 -2.23 36.62
N ALA A 184 -24.35 -1.33 37.60
CA ALA A 184 -25.34 -0.25 37.65
C ALA A 184 -25.18 0.75 36.48
N LEU A 185 -23.96 0.92 36.00
CA LEU A 185 -23.64 1.80 34.88
C LEU A 185 -24.04 1.17 33.54
N ILE A 186 -23.78 -0.12 33.36
CA ILE A 186 -24.22 -0.89 32.18
C ILE A 186 -25.74 -0.91 32.10
N ASP A 187 -26.44 -1.14 33.22
CA ASP A 187 -27.91 -1.07 33.28
C ASP A 187 -28.42 0.32 32.84
N LYS A 188 -27.71 1.40 33.21
CA LYS A 188 -28.02 2.77 32.79
C LYS A 188 -27.77 3.01 31.30
N ILE A 189 -26.66 2.51 30.75
CA ILE A 189 -26.33 2.57 29.32
C ILE A 189 -27.41 1.84 28.51
N LEU A 190 -27.70 0.59 28.87
CA LEU A 190 -28.70 -0.25 28.20
C LEU A 190 -30.12 0.33 28.30
N ALA A 191 -30.49 0.99 29.40
CA ALA A 191 -31.76 1.69 29.52
C ALA A 191 -31.87 2.94 28.63
N GLY A 192 -30.74 3.48 28.15
CA GLY A 192 -30.69 4.66 27.29
C GLY A 192 -30.80 4.38 25.79
N VAL A 193 -30.79 3.10 25.37
CA VAL A 193 -30.77 2.68 23.97
C VAL A 193 -32.09 3.01 23.25
N LYS A 194 -32.03 3.70 22.09
CA LYS A 194 -33.20 4.12 21.30
C LYS A 194 -33.01 3.92 19.81
N TYR A 195 -34.10 3.92 19.06
CA TYR A 195 -34.11 3.91 17.60
C TYR A 195 -33.73 5.29 17.07
N SER A 196 -32.80 5.33 16.11
CA SER A 196 -32.46 6.55 15.37
C SER A 196 -33.34 6.67 14.13
N GLU A 197 -34.12 7.75 14.00
CA GLU A 197 -34.99 8.01 12.84
C GLU A 197 -34.25 8.68 11.67
N ASP A 198 -33.01 9.13 11.88
CA ASP A 198 -32.31 9.99 10.94
C ASP A 198 -31.64 9.16 9.82
N SER A 199 -32.12 9.29 8.58
CA SER A 199 -31.32 9.01 7.39
C SER A 199 -30.56 10.28 7.03
N GLU A 200 -29.23 10.26 7.11
CA GLU A 200 -28.36 11.43 6.94
C GLU A 200 -28.44 12.10 5.56
N ALA A 201 -29.07 11.50 4.55
CA ALA A 201 -29.17 12.07 3.20
C ALA A 201 -29.77 13.50 3.13
N ALA A 202 -30.57 13.90 4.12
CA ALA A 202 -31.17 15.25 4.17
C ALA A 202 -30.23 16.36 4.68
N GLU A 203 -29.19 16.03 5.45
CA GLU A 203 -28.31 17.00 6.13
C GLU A 203 -26.92 17.12 5.51
N ILE A 204 -26.65 16.43 4.40
CA ILE A 204 -25.36 16.51 3.70
C ILE A 204 -25.09 17.95 3.25
N GLU A 205 -23.96 18.50 3.71
CA GLU A 205 -23.40 19.77 3.24
C GLU A 205 -22.97 19.65 1.77
N GLY A 206 -23.12 20.72 1.01
CA GLY A 206 -22.72 20.73 -0.39
C GLY A 206 -22.53 22.13 -0.94
N LYS A 207 -21.81 22.21 -2.06
CA LYS A 207 -21.43 23.44 -2.75
C LYS A 207 -22.16 23.55 -4.09
N MET A 208 -22.42 24.76 -4.54
CA MET A 208 -22.90 24.97 -5.91
C MET A 208 -21.71 25.01 -6.86
N VAL A 209 -21.73 24.19 -7.92
CA VAL A 209 -20.71 24.12 -8.96
C VAL A 209 -21.34 24.53 -10.29
N THR A 210 -20.58 25.28 -11.11
CA THR A 210 -21.01 25.70 -12.45
C THR A 210 -20.13 25.02 -13.48
N HIS A 211 -20.71 24.23 -14.38
CA HIS A 211 -19.95 23.67 -15.50
C HIS A 211 -19.85 24.70 -16.63
N ALA A 212 -18.63 25.16 -16.89
CA ALA A 212 -18.37 26.36 -17.68
C ALA A 212 -18.91 26.26 -19.12
N LYS A 213 -18.73 25.13 -19.79
CA LYS A 213 -19.11 24.96 -21.20
C LYS A 213 -20.61 24.74 -21.39
N SER A 214 -21.26 24.01 -20.48
CA SER A 214 -22.71 23.80 -20.56
C SER A 214 -23.51 25.00 -20.03
N GLY A 215 -22.92 25.83 -19.16
CA GLY A 215 -23.60 26.94 -18.51
C GLY A 215 -24.68 26.48 -17.53
N LEU A 216 -24.55 25.26 -17.01
CA LEU A 216 -25.45 24.68 -16.01
C LEU A 216 -24.80 24.75 -14.63
N LYS A 217 -25.59 25.15 -13.63
CA LYS A 217 -25.18 25.21 -12.23
C LYS A 217 -25.95 24.18 -11.41
N VAL A 218 -25.24 23.41 -10.59
CA VAL A 218 -25.74 22.27 -9.81
C VAL A 218 -25.13 22.26 -8.41
N TRP A 219 -25.92 21.90 -7.40
CA TRP A 219 -25.46 21.63 -6.04
C TRP A 219 -24.82 20.24 -5.98
N ILE A 220 -23.65 20.09 -5.35
CA ILE A 220 -22.93 18.82 -5.20
C ILE A 220 -22.50 18.67 -3.73
N PRO A 221 -22.67 17.50 -3.10
CA PRO A 221 -22.12 17.18 -1.79
C PRO A 221 -20.62 17.51 -1.69
N THR A 222 -20.19 18.13 -0.59
CA THR A 222 -18.76 18.45 -0.39
C THR A 222 -17.90 17.21 -0.15
N ALA A 223 -18.51 16.13 0.34
CA ALA A 223 -17.85 14.85 0.61
C ALA A 223 -17.67 13.97 -0.64
N TRP A 224 -18.24 14.36 -1.79
CA TRP A 224 -18.10 13.60 -3.03
C TRP A 224 -16.85 14.04 -3.78
N ASP A 225 -16.16 13.07 -4.38
CA ASP A 225 -15.08 13.40 -5.31
C ASP A 225 -15.69 14.12 -6.52
N THR A 226 -15.09 15.22 -6.95
CA THR A 226 -15.66 16.09 -7.97
C THR A 226 -14.57 16.59 -8.90
N LEU A 227 -14.69 16.22 -10.17
CA LEU A 227 -13.85 16.69 -11.26
C LEU A 227 -14.71 17.61 -12.13
N ASN A 228 -14.31 18.87 -12.32
CA ASN A 228 -15.05 19.84 -13.13
C ASN A 228 -14.14 20.43 -14.20
N ASP A 229 -13.91 19.66 -15.27
CA ASP A 229 -13.10 20.11 -16.40
C ASP A 229 -13.93 20.95 -17.40
N VAL A 230 -13.29 21.36 -18.50
CA VAL A 230 -13.93 22.20 -19.53
C VAL A 230 -15.04 21.48 -20.28
N ASN A 231 -14.97 20.16 -20.43
CA ASN A 231 -15.90 19.37 -21.23
C ASN A 231 -17.00 18.74 -20.40
N ARG A 232 -16.67 18.33 -19.17
CA ARG A 232 -17.48 17.47 -18.34
C ARG A 232 -17.21 17.74 -16.86
N LEU A 233 -18.28 17.73 -16.09
CA LEU A 233 -18.26 17.68 -14.65
C LEU A 233 -18.72 16.30 -14.23
N ASP A 234 -17.86 15.58 -13.51
CA ASP A 234 -18.14 14.29 -12.89
C ASP A 234 -18.12 14.42 -11.37
N SER A 235 -19.05 13.75 -10.68
CA SER A 235 -19.02 13.66 -9.23
C SER A 235 -19.45 12.29 -8.73
N TYR A 236 -18.60 11.71 -7.89
CA TYR A 236 -18.69 10.33 -7.41
C TYR A 236 -19.00 10.29 -5.92
N SER A 237 -20.00 9.49 -5.54
CA SER A 237 -20.26 9.17 -4.15
C SER A 237 -19.19 8.26 -3.57
N ASP A 238 -19.10 8.20 -2.24
CA ASP A 238 -18.24 7.25 -1.54
C ASP A 238 -18.46 5.80 -2.02
N GLY A 239 -17.40 5.15 -2.50
CA GLY A 239 -17.44 3.80 -3.08
C GLY A 239 -18.08 3.70 -4.46
N ASP A 240 -18.20 4.80 -5.21
CA ASP A 240 -18.68 4.88 -6.60
C ASP A 240 -20.10 4.32 -6.84
N VAL A 241 -20.93 4.32 -5.79
CA VAL A 241 -22.30 3.80 -5.83
C VAL A 241 -23.26 4.72 -6.61
N ALA A 242 -22.95 6.02 -6.68
CA ALA A 242 -23.67 7.01 -7.45
C ALA A 242 -22.71 7.96 -8.17
N LEU A 243 -23.02 8.26 -9.43
CA LEU A 243 -22.29 9.16 -10.32
C LEU A 243 -23.22 10.26 -10.85
N ILE A 244 -22.70 11.48 -10.91
CA ILE A 244 -23.34 12.63 -11.57
C ILE A 244 -22.45 13.13 -12.69
N ILE A 245 -23.07 13.39 -13.84
CA ILE A 245 -22.40 13.91 -15.02
C ILE A 245 -23.11 15.18 -15.48
N VAL A 246 -22.36 16.26 -15.70
CA VAL A 246 -22.84 17.47 -16.37
C VAL A 246 -21.93 17.82 -17.53
N GLU A 247 -22.50 17.96 -18.72
CA GLU A 247 -21.72 18.24 -19.92
C GLU A 247 -22.52 19.05 -20.95
N LYS A 248 -21.86 19.46 -22.03
CA LYS A 248 -22.53 20.15 -23.14
C LYS A 248 -22.91 19.16 -24.23
N LEU A 249 -24.21 18.94 -24.40
CA LEU A 249 -24.77 18.05 -25.40
C LEU A 249 -24.87 18.68 -26.80
N SER A 250 -25.17 19.98 -26.91
CA SER A 250 -25.34 20.62 -28.23
C SER A 250 -25.22 22.14 -28.21
N ASP A 251 -24.71 22.73 -29.30
CA ASP A 251 -24.78 24.18 -29.57
C ASP A 251 -26.15 24.64 -30.13
N LYS A 252 -27.07 23.72 -30.42
CA LYS A 252 -28.34 24.04 -31.06
C LYS A 252 -29.27 24.81 -30.12
N SER A 253 -30.11 25.68 -30.70
CA SER A 253 -31.24 26.25 -29.97
C SER A 253 -32.21 25.15 -29.55
N TRP A 254 -32.97 25.36 -28.46
CA TRP A 254 -34.00 24.41 -28.03
C TRP A 254 -34.99 24.09 -29.17
N SER A 255 -35.37 25.09 -29.96
CA SER A 255 -36.34 24.91 -31.06
C SER A 255 -35.86 23.97 -32.17
N ASP A 256 -34.54 23.80 -32.31
CA ASP A 256 -33.94 22.89 -33.27
C ASP A 256 -33.58 21.55 -32.63
N PHE A 257 -33.12 21.56 -31.38
CA PHE A 257 -32.86 20.36 -30.60
C PHE A 257 -34.13 19.54 -30.36
N SER A 258 -35.22 20.17 -29.92
CA SER A 258 -36.47 19.47 -29.54
C SER A 258 -37.09 18.65 -30.67
N LYS A 259 -36.81 18.99 -31.93
CA LYS A 259 -37.26 18.23 -33.12
C LYS A 259 -36.65 16.82 -33.19
N LYS A 260 -35.52 16.59 -32.51
CA LYS A 260 -34.79 15.32 -32.46
C LYS A 260 -34.32 14.98 -31.05
N ALA A 261 -34.95 15.54 -30.01
CA ALA A 261 -34.44 15.43 -28.64
C ALA A 261 -34.36 13.96 -28.17
N TYR A 262 -35.33 13.11 -28.52
CA TYR A 262 -35.23 11.69 -28.22
C TYR A 262 -33.98 11.07 -28.84
N ASP A 263 -33.82 11.17 -30.16
CA ASP A 263 -32.69 10.58 -30.87
C ASP A 263 -31.37 11.14 -30.33
N SER A 264 -31.28 12.46 -30.10
CA SER A 264 -30.04 13.07 -29.59
C SER A 264 -29.67 12.66 -28.16
N VAL A 265 -30.64 12.51 -27.26
CA VAL A 265 -30.36 12.04 -25.88
C VAL A 265 -30.13 10.52 -25.86
N HIS A 266 -30.86 9.77 -26.67
CA HIS A 266 -30.70 8.33 -26.77
C HIS A 266 -29.35 7.95 -27.40
N ASP A 267 -28.95 8.62 -28.49
CA ASP A 267 -27.64 8.42 -29.13
C ASP A 267 -26.51 8.78 -28.14
N TYR A 268 -26.69 9.86 -27.36
CA TYR A 268 -25.74 10.23 -26.30
C TYR A 268 -25.59 9.14 -25.22
N ILE A 269 -26.70 8.61 -24.69
CA ILE A 269 -26.66 7.51 -23.71
C ILE A 269 -26.01 6.28 -24.35
N ALA A 270 -26.36 5.95 -25.59
CA ALA A 270 -25.84 4.77 -26.29
C ALA A 270 -24.34 4.87 -26.60
N ASP A 271 -23.84 6.07 -26.91
CA ASP A 271 -22.43 6.32 -27.13
C ASP A 271 -21.61 6.17 -25.83
N ASP A 272 -22.22 6.41 -24.67
CA ASP A 272 -21.59 6.33 -23.34
C ASP A 272 -21.62 4.89 -22.78
N ILE A 273 -22.79 4.28 -22.69
CA ILE A 273 -22.98 2.98 -22.02
C ILE A 273 -23.33 1.81 -22.97
N GLY A 274 -23.40 2.05 -24.27
CA GLY A 274 -23.81 1.05 -25.27
C GLY A 274 -25.32 0.98 -25.51
N ASP A 275 -25.74 0.11 -26.43
CA ASP A 275 -27.13 0.00 -26.89
C ASP A 275 -28.05 -0.86 -25.97
N ASP A 276 -27.53 -1.37 -24.85
CA ASP A 276 -28.18 -2.39 -24.01
C ASP A 276 -28.88 -1.86 -22.75
N PHE A 277 -29.32 -0.60 -22.77
CA PHE A 277 -30.18 0.00 -21.75
C PHE A 277 -31.68 -0.10 -22.09
N GLU A 278 -32.52 -0.20 -21.07
CA GLU A 278 -33.97 -0.20 -21.21
C GLU A 278 -34.57 1.14 -20.78
N VAL A 279 -35.04 1.91 -21.77
CA VAL A 279 -35.78 3.16 -21.51
C VAL A 279 -37.10 2.87 -20.80
N LYS A 280 -37.26 3.39 -19.58
CA LYS A 280 -38.48 3.28 -18.77
C LYS A 280 -39.46 4.39 -19.05
N THR A 281 -38.99 5.63 -18.97
CA THR A 281 -39.81 6.81 -19.25
C THR A 281 -39.02 7.83 -20.05
N LYS A 282 -39.74 8.65 -20.83
CA LYS A 282 -39.14 9.72 -21.61
C LYS A 282 -40.15 10.80 -21.93
N GLY A 283 -39.67 12.02 -22.14
CA GLY A 283 -40.49 13.10 -22.67
C GLY A 283 -39.95 14.50 -22.37
N GLU A 284 -40.60 15.49 -23.00
CA GLU A 284 -40.38 16.89 -22.68
C GLU A 284 -40.92 17.20 -21.28
N THR A 285 -40.16 18.02 -20.55
CA THR A 285 -40.50 18.52 -19.22
C THR A 285 -39.93 19.94 -19.05
N GLU A 286 -40.12 20.52 -17.87
CA GLU A 286 -39.52 21.79 -17.48
C GLU A 286 -38.85 21.63 -16.11
N ILE A 287 -37.62 22.10 -15.96
CA ILE A 287 -36.85 22.07 -14.70
C ILE A 287 -36.42 23.50 -14.39
N ASN A 288 -36.95 24.07 -13.30
CA ASN A 288 -36.62 25.43 -12.85
C ASN A 288 -36.70 26.49 -13.98
N GLY A 289 -37.73 26.41 -14.83
CA GLY A 289 -37.92 27.32 -15.96
C GLY A 289 -37.09 27.03 -17.21
N MET A 290 -36.27 25.96 -17.19
CA MET A 290 -35.53 25.45 -18.34
C MET A 290 -36.35 24.39 -19.05
N LYS A 291 -36.51 24.53 -20.38
CA LYS A 291 -37.09 23.46 -21.17
C LYS A 291 -36.14 22.27 -21.15
N ALA A 292 -36.71 21.09 -20.97
CA ALA A 292 -35.93 19.88 -20.77
C ALA A 292 -36.54 18.69 -21.52
N TYR A 293 -35.69 17.71 -21.84
CA TYR A 293 -36.11 16.41 -22.36
C TYR A 293 -35.39 15.35 -21.55
N LYS A 294 -36.14 14.50 -20.85
CA LYS A 294 -35.57 13.45 -19.99
C LYS A 294 -35.74 12.06 -20.60
N ILE A 295 -34.79 11.18 -20.30
CA ILE A 295 -34.87 9.73 -20.49
C ILE A 295 -34.47 9.10 -19.16
N GLU A 296 -35.40 8.36 -18.55
CA GLU A 296 -35.12 7.47 -17.41
C GLU A 296 -34.91 6.07 -17.98
N TYR A 297 -33.84 5.41 -17.57
CA TYR A 297 -33.45 4.10 -18.06
C TYR A 297 -32.84 3.27 -16.93
N ASP A 298 -32.84 1.96 -17.12
CA ASP A 298 -31.93 1.09 -16.38
C ASP A 298 -31.03 0.34 -17.35
N TYR A 299 -29.83 0.02 -16.90
CA TYR A 299 -28.92 -0.85 -17.63
C TYR A 299 -28.22 -1.77 -16.63
N ILE A 300 -27.57 -2.81 -17.15
CA ILE A 300 -26.80 -3.74 -16.33
C ILE A 300 -25.35 -3.57 -16.72
N ASP A 301 -24.59 -2.95 -15.83
CA ASP A 301 -23.15 -2.91 -15.93
C ASP A 301 -22.58 -4.30 -15.57
N GLY A 302 -21.63 -4.77 -16.36
CA GLY A 302 -21.02 -6.09 -16.19
C GLY A 302 -20.25 -6.24 -14.87
N SER A 303 -19.76 -5.13 -14.31
CA SER A 303 -18.87 -5.05 -13.16
C SER A 303 -19.60 -4.51 -11.91
N TYR A 304 -20.52 -3.56 -12.07
CA TYR A 304 -21.17 -2.88 -10.94
C TYR A 304 -22.64 -3.31 -10.70
N GLY A 305 -23.21 -4.10 -11.61
CA GLY A 305 -24.57 -4.60 -11.49
C GLY A 305 -25.60 -3.66 -12.11
N LYS A 306 -26.84 -3.70 -11.60
CA LYS A 306 -27.93 -2.94 -12.20
C LYS A 306 -27.86 -1.48 -11.76
N ALA A 307 -27.79 -0.56 -12.71
CA ALA A 307 -27.84 0.87 -12.44
C ALA A 307 -29.20 1.45 -12.87
N ILE A 308 -29.69 2.41 -12.07
CA ILE A 308 -30.91 3.15 -12.30
C ILE A 308 -30.53 4.60 -12.59
N SER A 309 -30.76 5.04 -13.82
CA SER A 309 -30.15 6.26 -14.34
C SER A 309 -31.21 7.19 -14.94
N MET A 310 -30.88 8.48 -14.99
CA MET A 310 -31.67 9.46 -15.72
C MET A 310 -30.76 10.48 -16.38
N THR A 311 -30.94 10.68 -17.68
CA THR A 311 -30.31 11.78 -18.44
C THR A 311 -31.33 12.81 -18.84
N ILE A 312 -30.99 14.08 -18.66
CA ILE A 312 -31.84 15.23 -18.95
C ILE A 312 -31.07 16.23 -19.83
N ALA A 313 -31.57 16.45 -21.03
CA ALA A 313 -31.13 17.55 -21.88
C ALA A 313 -31.86 18.84 -21.51
N LEU A 314 -31.14 19.92 -21.19
CA LEU A 314 -31.66 21.17 -20.64
C LEU A 314 -31.26 22.38 -21.49
N GLU A 315 -32.19 23.29 -21.75
CA GLU A 315 -31.93 24.58 -22.43
C GLU A 315 -31.14 25.54 -21.51
N THR A 316 -29.90 25.85 -21.87
CA THR A 316 -29.05 26.86 -21.19
C THR A 316 -28.80 28.06 -22.10
N GLU A 317 -28.04 29.06 -21.63
CA GLU A 317 -27.59 30.18 -22.47
C GLU A 317 -26.51 29.76 -23.47
N LYS A 318 -25.77 28.68 -23.19
CA LYS A 318 -24.67 28.15 -24.01
C LYS A 318 -25.08 27.00 -24.94
N GLY A 319 -26.37 26.71 -25.05
CA GLY A 319 -26.93 25.65 -25.91
C GLY A 319 -27.79 24.66 -25.12
N ILE A 320 -27.50 23.38 -25.27
CA ILE A 320 -28.15 22.27 -24.58
C ILE A 320 -27.12 21.58 -23.69
N ALA A 321 -27.38 21.53 -22.39
CA ALA A 321 -26.60 20.77 -21.42
C ALA A 321 -27.21 19.38 -21.22
N ALA A 322 -26.41 18.36 -20.95
CA ALA A 322 -26.89 17.11 -20.36
C ALA A 322 -26.58 17.11 -18.86
N PHE A 323 -27.54 16.67 -18.06
CA PHE A 323 -27.36 16.28 -16.66
C PHE A 323 -27.75 14.82 -16.55
N THR A 324 -26.83 13.97 -16.11
CA THR A 324 -27.07 12.54 -15.86
C THR A 324 -26.83 12.25 -14.39
N TYR A 325 -27.72 11.48 -13.76
CA TYR A 325 -27.32 10.70 -12.60
C TYR A 325 -27.37 9.22 -12.96
N ASP A 326 -26.48 8.47 -12.31
CA ASP A 326 -26.38 7.04 -12.44
C ASP A 326 -26.15 6.43 -11.06
N ILE A 327 -27.07 5.57 -10.59
CA ILE A 327 -27.08 5.06 -9.21
C ILE A 327 -27.26 3.55 -9.24
N LEU A 328 -26.35 2.81 -8.60
CA LEU A 328 -26.49 1.37 -8.44
C LEU A 328 -27.75 1.02 -7.64
N GLU A 329 -28.44 -0.06 -8.01
CA GLU A 329 -29.70 -0.49 -7.40
C GLU A 329 -29.59 -0.67 -5.87
N GLU A 330 -28.41 -1.07 -5.37
CA GLU A 330 -28.13 -1.22 -3.94
C GLU A 330 -28.01 0.11 -3.18
N GLY A 331 -27.62 1.19 -3.85
CA GLY A 331 -27.51 2.53 -3.27
C GLY A 331 -28.72 3.42 -3.49
N LEU A 332 -29.74 2.95 -4.21
CA LEU A 332 -30.86 3.77 -4.65
C LEU A 332 -31.59 4.47 -3.50
N ASP A 333 -31.86 3.77 -2.39
CA ASP A 333 -32.56 4.34 -1.23
C ASP A 333 -31.74 5.44 -0.52
N GLU A 334 -30.41 5.38 -0.59
CA GLU A 334 -29.48 6.35 0.03
C GLU A 334 -29.24 7.55 -0.89
N TYR A 335 -28.98 7.30 -2.18
CA TYR A 335 -28.48 8.30 -3.10
C TYR A 335 -29.55 8.96 -3.97
N LEU A 336 -30.72 8.34 -4.18
CA LEU A 336 -31.80 8.96 -4.94
C LEU A 336 -32.27 10.29 -4.32
N PRO A 337 -32.47 10.42 -2.98
CA PRO A 337 -32.81 11.71 -2.39
C PRO A 337 -31.76 12.81 -2.62
N ILE A 338 -30.49 12.43 -2.72
CA ILE A 338 -29.37 13.35 -2.99
C ILE A 338 -29.41 13.78 -4.46
N ALA A 339 -29.56 12.84 -5.40
CA ALA A 339 -29.73 13.13 -6.82
C ALA A 339 -30.97 14.01 -7.10
N GLU A 340 -32.08 13.77 -6.40
CA GLU A 340 -33.27 14.62 -6.46
C GLU A 340 -33.01 16.04 -5.94
N LYS A 341 -32.21 16.19 -4.87
CA LYS A 341 -31.77 17.50 -4.37
C LYS A 341 -30.86 18.23 -5.38
N MET A 342 -29.94 17.52 -6.03
CA MET A 342 -29.11 18.05 -7.11
C MET A 342 -29.97 18.50 -8.30
N LEU A 343 -30.91 17.66 -8.72
CA LEU A 343 -31.86 17.96 -9.80
C LEU A 343 -32.69 19.22 -9.49
N ALA A 344 -33.18 19.34 -8.26
CA ALA A 344 -33.94 20.51 -7.81
C ALA A 344 -33.09 21.79 -7.75
N SER A 345 -31.77 21.66 -7.63
CA SER A 345 -30.83 22.79 -7.60
C SER A 345 -30.43 23.32 -8.98
N LEU A 346 -30.76 22.61 -10.07
CA LEU A 346 -30.32 22.97 -11.41
C LEU A 346 -30.81 24.35 -11.81
N THR A 347 -29.88 25.23 -12.18
CA THR A 347 -30.20 26.58 -12.67
C THR A 347 -29.31 26.93 -13.86
N LYS A 348 -29.79 27.84 -14.73
CA LYS A 348 -28.93 28.44 -15.75
C LYS A 348 -27.89 29.31 -15.04
N ALA A 349 -26.63 29.19 -15.42
CA ALA A 349 -25.68 30.27 -15.18
C ALA A 349 -26.16 31.46 -16.01
N SER A 350 -26.64 32.51 -15.37
CA SER A 350 -26.97 33.73 -16.10
C SER A 350 -25.66 34.43 -16.49
N GLY A 351 -25.56 34.98 -17.70
CA GLY A 351 -24.41 35.75 -18.19
C GLY A 351 -24.08 37.05 -17.41
N GLY A 352 -24.51 37.12 -16.15
CA GLY A 352 -24.17 38.13 -15.15
C GLY A 352 -24.24 37.59 -13.71
N ASP A 353 -24.29 36.27 -13.50
CA ASP A 353 -23.97 35.67 -12.22
C ASP A 353 -22.49 35.91 -11.98
N THR A 354 -22.18 37.12 -11.48
CA THR A 354 -20.89 37.43 -10.86
C THR A 354 -20.46 36.21 -10.08
N VAL A 355 -19.33 35.60 -10.47
CA VAL A 355 -18.71 34.56 -9.64
C VAL A 355 -18.80 35.04 -8.19
N ILE A 356 -19.54 34.31 -7.36
CA ILE A 356 -19.62 34.62 -5.94
C ILE A 356 -18.29 34.15 -5.37
N VAL A 357 -17.26 34.95 -5.62
CA VAL A 357 -15.94 34.70 -5.06
C VAL A 357 -16.02 35.01 -3.59
N SER A 358 -15.52 34.08 -2.79
CA SER A 358 -15.40 34.27 -1.36
C SER A 358 -14.70 35.60 -1.09
N LYS A 359 -15.36 36.47 -0.32
CA LYS A 359 -14.68 37.66 0.22
C LYS A 359 -13.72 37.28 1.35
N ASP A 360 -13.87 36.07 1.88
CA ASP A 360 -12.97 35.53 2.86
C ASP A 360 -11.72 35.07 2.12
N THR A 361 -10.58 35.58 2.55
CA THR A 361 -9.28 35.23 1.99
C THR A 361 -8.46 34.53 3.05
N GLN A 362 -7.71 33.52 2.65
CA GLN A 362 -6.70 32.90 3.47
C GLN A 362 -5.33 33.49 3.14
N ASN A 363 -4.54 33.71 4.18
CA ASN A 363 -3.17 34.20 4.05
C ASN A 363 -2.22 33.05 3.74
N TYR A 364 -1.35 33.26 2.76
CA TYR A 364 -0.37 32.29 2.29
C TYR A 364 1.02 32.91 2.31
N VAL A 365 1.95 32.26 3.01
CA VAL A 365 3.38 32.57 2.98
C VAL A 365 4.04 31.58 2.02
N VAL A 366 4.63 32.07 0.94
CA VAL A 366 5.31 31.24 -0.06
C VAL A 366 6.81 31.29 0.23
N LYS A 367 7.27 30.31 1.02
CA LYS A 367 8.69 30.18 1.42
C LYS A 367 9.58 30.17 0.16
N GLY A 368 10.78 30.74 0.25
CA GLY A 368 11.71 30.87 -0.90
C GLY A 368 11.46 32.10 -1.79
N THR A 369 10.22 32.57 -1.89
CA THR A 369 9.88 33.76 -2.70
C THR A 369 9.88 35.07 -1.91
N TYR A 370 9.95 35.04 -0.58
CA TYR A 370 9.77 36.22 0.30
C TYR A 370 8.42 36.94 0.10
N LEU A 371 7.41 36.26 -0.44
CA LEU A 371 6.07 36.80 -0.64
C LEU A 371 5.07 36.21 0.36
N GLU A 372 4.22 37.07 0.88
CA GLU A 372 2.97 36.71 1.55
C GLU A 372 1.82 37.32 0.75
N LEU A 373 0.77 36.56 0.48
CA LEU A 373 -0.39 37.00 -0.28
C LEU A 373 -1.68 36.39 0.27
N ASN A 374 -2.80 37.08 0.06
CA ASN A 374 -4.13 36.60 0.42
C ASN A 374 -4.82 36.03 -0.82
N ILE A 375 -5.23 34.77 -0.77
CA ILE A 375 -5.96 34.08 -1.84
C ILE A 375 -7.38 33.79 -1.34
N PRO A 376 -8.44 33.96 -2.14
CA PRO A 376 -9.80 33.61 -1.75
C PRO A 376 -9.91 32.17 -1.23
N THR A 377 -10.67 31.95 -0.15
CA THR A 377 -10.76 30.63 0.51
C THR A 377 -11.46 29.55 -0.31
N ASP A 378 -12.15 29.95 -1.38
CA ASP A 378 -12.80 29.06 -2.33
C ASP A 378 -11.87 28.62 -3.47
N TRP A 379 -10.65 29.14 -3.55
CA TRP A 379 -9.63 28.63 -4.47
C TRP A 379 -8.95 27.40 -3.87
N GLN A 380 -8.71 26.39 -4.72
CA GLN A 380 -7.83 25.28 -4.36
C GLN A 380 -6.38 25.78 -4.43
N VAL A 381 -5.57 25.50 -3.41
CA VAL A 381 -4.18 25.97 -3.35
C VAL A 381 -3.25 24.82 -3.02
N ASP A 382 -2.35 24.53 -3.94
CA ASP A 382 -1.29 23.53 -3.81
C ASP A 382 0.01 24.21 -3.41
N LYS A 383 0.71 23.63 -2.44
CA LYS A 383 1.95 24.17 -1.89
C LYS A 383 3.09 23.20 -2.12
N TYR A 384 4.16 23.70 -2.70
CA TYR A 384 5.42 22.99 -2.85
C TYR A 384 6.54 23.80 -2.18
N SER A 385 7.69 23.17 -1.92
CA SER A 385 8.85 23.92 -1.42
C SER A 385 9.21 25.00 -2.45
N GLY A 386 9.25 26.28 -2.03
CA GLY A 386 9.57 27.39 -2.94
C GLY A 386 8.40 27.94 -3.78
N LYS A 387 7.31 27.17 -3.96
CA LYS A 387 6.29 27.43 -4.98
C LYS A 387 4.86 27.35 -4.44
N LEU A 388 3.95 28.10 -5.07
CA LEU A 388 2.51 28.01 -4.81
C LEU A 388 1.75 28.05 -6.12
N SER A 389 0.82 27.11 -6.28
CA SER A 389 -0.19 27.11 -7.35
C SER A 389 -1.58 27.28 -6.75
N GLY A 390 -2.44 28.07 -7.38
CA GLY A 390 -3.81 28.31 -6.93
C GLY A 390 -4.79 28.27 -8.08
N TYR A 391 -5.94 27.63 -7.89
CA TYR A 391 -6.94 27.38 -8.91
C TYR A 391 -8.28 27.97 -8.47
N SER A 392 -8.83 28.87 -9.28
CA SER A 392 -10.17 29.41 -9.06
C SER A 392 -11.23 28.30 -9.11
N PRO A 393 -12.42 28.42 -8.48
CA PRO A 393 -13.45 27.37 -8.43
C PRO A 393 -13.90 26.72 -9.76
N ASN A 394 -13.56 27.33 -10.91
CA ASN A 394 -13.86 26.82 -12.25
C ASN A 394 -12.61 26.82 -13.16
N ASP A 395 -11.40 26.81 -12.58
CA ASP A 395 -10.10 26.81 -13.27
C ASP A 395 -9.93 27.89 -14.35
N THR A 396 -10.69 28.97 -14.22
CA THR A 396 -10.71 30.08 -15.16
C THR A 396 -9.49 30.98 -14.96
N VAL A 397 -8.98 31.01 -13.73
CA VAL A 397 -7.70 31.62 -13.39
C VAL A 397 -6.84 30.63 -12.62
N ILE A 398 -5.61 30.46 -13.10
CA ILE A 398 -4.54 29.74 -12.41
C ILE A 398 -3.53 30.79 -11.93
N LEU A 399 -3.22 30.77 -10.65
CA LEU A 399 -2.21 31.58 -9.99
C LEU A 399 -0.96 30.72 -9.80
N TYR A 400 0.19 31.23 -10.22
CA TYR A 400 1.49 30.61 -9.98
C TYR A 400 2.42 31.62 -9.28
N VAL A 401 3.08 31.20 -8.21
CA VAL A 401 4.02 32.02 -7.43
C VAL A 401 5.31 31.23 -7.23
N ASP A 402 6.44 31.84 -7.62
CA ASP A 402 7.76 31.19 -7.58
C ASP A 402 8.87 32.25 -7.47
N ARG A 403 10.12 31.82 -7.29
CA ARG A 403 11.30 32.68 -7.34
C ARG A 403 11.84 32.70 -8.76
N LEU A 404 12.06 33.90 -9.31
CA LEU A 404 12.67 34.05 -10.63
C LEU A 404 14.19 33.88 -10.57
N ASN A 405 14.85 34.52 -9.60
CA ASN A 405 16.30 34.42 -9.33
C ASN A 405 16.72 35.24 -8.07
N ASP A 406 17.99 35.15 -7.69
CA ASP A 406 18.60 35.89 -6.57
C ASP A 406 18.95 37.36 -6.85
N LYS A 407 18.75 37.86 -8.08
CA LYS A 407 19.12 39.24 -8.44
C LYS A 407 18.00 40.21 -8.03
N SER A 408 18.36 41.36 -7.48
CA SER A 408 17.47 42.51 -7.30
C SER A 408 17.39 43.35 -8.58
N PHE A 409 16.50 44.35 -8.66
CA PHE A 409 16.45 45.22 -9.84
C PHE A 409 17.73 46.03 -10.04
N ASP A 410 18.44 46.36 -8.96
CA ASP A 410 19.70 47.12 -9.00
C ASP A 410 20.86 46.31 -9.63
N ASP A 411 20.74 44.98 -9.69
CA ASP A 411 21.72 44.09 -10.32
C ASP A 411 21.60 44.06 -11.85
N TYR A 412 20.50 44.57 -12.41
CA TYR A 412 20.28 44.62 -13.85
C TYR A 412 20.74 45.96 -14.45
N GLN A 413 21.41 45.90 -15.60
CA GLN A 413 21.81 47.10 -16.34
C GLN A 413 20.62 47.85 -16.94
N SER A 414 19.52 47.14 -17.20
CA SER A 414 18.29 47.69 -17.75
C SER A 414 17.08 46.82 -17.42
N LYS A 415 15.88 47.40 -17.45
CA LYS A 415 14.63 46.63 -17.26
C LYS A 415 14.37 45.64 -18.40
N ASP A 416 14.92 45.89 -19.58
CA ASP A 416 14.86 44.94 -20.69
C ASP A 416 15.65 43.66 -20.38
N ASP A 417 16.66 43.71 -19.51
CA ASP A 417 17.37 42.51 -19.08
C ASP A 417 16.55 41.70 -18.06
N ILE A 418 15.77 42.36 -17.20
CA ILE A 418 14.78 41.69 -16.34
C ILE A 418 13.74 40.98 -17.22
N LYS A 419 13.24 41.65 -18.27
CA LYS A 419 12.32 41.04 -19.24
C LYS A 419 12.87 39.76 -19.85
N LYS A 420 14.16 39.71 -20.20
CA LYS A 420 14.77 38.51 -20.79
C LYS A 420 14.80 37.34 -19.82
N ASP A 421 15.14 37.58 -18.56
CA ASP A 421 15.13 36.53 -17.53
C ASP A 421 13.69 36.06 -17.27
N MET A 422 12.73 36.98 -17.24
CA MET A 422 11.30 36.64 -17.18
C MET A 422 10.86 35.76 -18.37
N GLU A 423 11.18 36.16 -19.61
CA GLU A 423 10.87 35.41 -20.83
C GLU A 423 11.55 34.03 -20.86
N LYS A 424 12.77 33.92 -20.31
CA LYS A 424 13.50 32.65 -20.20
C LYS A 424 12.81 31.72 -19.21
N PHE A 425 12.41 32.22 -18.05
CA PHE A 425 11.70 31.45 -17.03
C PHE A 425 10.37 30.90 -17.56
N ALA A 426 9.53 31.76 -18.14
CA ALA A 426 8.25 31.31 -18.71
C ALA A 426 8.44 30.29 -19.85
N LYS A 427 9.49 30.37 -20.67
CA LYS A 427 9.79 29.33 -21.68
C LYS A 427 10.33 28.02 -21.10
N GLY A 428 10.80 28.03 -19.86
CA GLY A 428 11.16 26.81 -19.13
C GLY A 428 9.94 26.12 -18.55
N GLU A 429 8.99 26.91 -18.02
CA GLU A 429 7.77 26.39 -17.39
C GLU A 429 6.69 25.97 -18.41
N TYR A 430 6.58 26.66 -19.54
CA TYR A 430 5.53 26.42 -20.54
C TYR A 430 6.10 25.78 -21.81
N SER A 431 5.53 24.64 -22.22
CA SER A 431 5.88 23.94 -23.47
C SER A 431 5.20 24.51 -24.73
N TYR A 432 4.63 25.72 -24.65
CA TYR A 432 3.83 26.34 -25.71
C TYR A 432 4.58 27.46 -26.44
N ASP A 433 4.06 27.86 -27.62
CA ASP A 433 4.53 29.03 -28.34
C ASP A 433 4.07 30.34 -27.66
N LEU A 434 4.94 30.93 -26.84
CA LEU A 434 4.64 32.12 -26.05
C LEU A 434 4.79 33.42 -26.85
N THR A 435 3.77 34.30 -26.80
CA THR A 435 3.82 35.65 -27.39
C THR A 435 3.87 36.73 -26.31
N PHE A 436 5.06 37.28 -26.06
CA PHE A 436 5.27 38.31 -25.03
C PHE A 436 4.92 39.73 -25.48
N GLY A 437 4.24 40.45 -24.60
CA GLY A 437 3.91 41.86 -24.72
C GLY A 437 5.05 42.81 -24.33
N LYS A 438 4.68 44.07 -24.08
CA LYS A 438 5.61 45.11 -23.64
C LYS A 438 5.76 45.08 -22.13
N LEU A 439 7.00 45.20 -21.66
CA LEU A 439 7.30 45.42 -20.26
C LEU A 439 6.70 46.76 -19.79
N LYS A 440 6.10 46.75 -18.61
CA LYS A 440 5.63 47.95 -17.90
C LYS A 440 6.17 47.94 -16.48
N GLU A 441 6.47 49.11 -15.96
CA GLU A 441 6.76 49.29 -14.54
C GLU A 441 5.45 49.34 -13.76
N THR A 442 5.42 48.67 -12.62
CA THR A 442 4.24 48.60 -11.77
C THR A 442 4.63 48.47 -10.30
N LYS A 443 3.63 48.30 -9.44
CA LYS A 443 3.80 47.84 -8.07
C LYS A 443 3.00 46.57 -7.85
N VAL A 444 3.51 45.72 -6.97
CA VAL A 444 2.78 44.57 -6.41
C VAL A 444 2.84 44.73 -4.89
N GLY A 445 1.68 44.88 -4.26
CA GLY A 445 1.57 45.50 -2.94
C GLY A 445 2.26 46.86 -2.90
N GLU A 446 3.21 47.02 -1.99
CA GLU A 446 4.06 48.24 -1.91
C GLU A 446 5.42 48.10 -2.62
N MET A 447 5.75 46.91 -3.11
CA MET A 447 7.05 46.58 -3.71
C MET A 447 7.17 47.05 -5.15
N SER A 448 8.41 47.32 -5.58
CA SER A 448 8.73 47.65 -6.97
C SER A 448 8.58 46.40 -7.83
N ALA A 449 7.91 46.52 -8.98
CA ALA A 449 7.72 45.40 -9.87
C ALA A 449 7.76 45.81 -11.35
N VAL A 450 7.93 44.83 -12.22
CA VAL A 450 7.68 44.94 -13.66
C VAL A 450 6.63 43.91 -14.06
N SER A 451 5.82 44.22 -15.07
CA SER A 451 4.85 43.29 -15.63
C SER A 451 5.09 43.08 -17.12
N VAL A 452 5.05 41.84 -17.58
CA VAL A 452 5.23 41.45 -18.99
C VAL A 452 4.11 40.48 -19.37
N PRO A 453 2.95 40.94 -19.86
CA PRO A 453 1.89 40.02 -20.24
C PRO A 453 2.36 39.15 -21.41
N PHE A 454 1.89 37.91 -21.47
CA PHE A 454 2.11 37.03 -22.62
C PHE A 454 0.86 36.18 -22.86
N ASN A 455 0.74 35.62 -24.06
CA ASN A 455 -0.36 34.72 -24.41
C ASN A 455 0.20 33.42 -24.96
N TYR A 456 -0.54 32.33 -24.78
CA TYR A 456 -0.31 31.04 -25.42
C TYR A 456 -1.65 30.38 -25.77
N HIS A 457 -1.59 29.33 -26.61
CA HIS A 457 -2.75 28.55 -26.99
C HIS A 457 -2.59 27.13 -26.44
N ASP A 458 -3.57 26.69 -25.66
CA ASP A 458 -3.70 25.32 -25.20
C ASP A 458 -4.84 24.63 -25.96
N GLU A 459 -4.65 23.38 -26.38
CA GLU A 459 -5.65 22.66 -27.18
C GLU A 459 -6.95 22.37 -26.40
N SER A 460 -6.88 22.26 -25.08
CA SER A 460 -7.99 21.95 -24.17
C SER A 460 -8.70 23.21 -23.68
N TYR A 461 -7.93 24.26 -23.40
CA TYR A 461 -8.43 25.49 -22.76
C TYR A 461 -8.55 26.69 -23.71
N GLY A 462 -8.00 26.61 -24.92
CA GLY A 462 -8.06 27.67 -25.93
C GLY A 462 -6.98 28.74 -25.74
N ASP A 463 -7.30 29.97 -26.12
CA ASP A 463 -6.39 31.11 -25.95
C ASP A 463 -6.34 31.54 -24.47
N ILE A 464 -5.13 31.57 -23.93
CA ILE A 464 -4.86 31.92 -22.53
C ILE A 464 -4.06 33.23 -22.48
N SER A 465 -4.58 34.18 -21.73
CA SER A 465 -3.98 35.48 -21.49
C SER A 465 -3.28 35.49 -20.12
N CYS A 466 -1.98 35.77 -20.09
CA CYS A 466 -1.17 35.66 -18.88
C CYS A 466 -0.73 37.03 -18.38
N GLN A 467 -0.96 37.33 -17.10
CA GLN A 467 -0.38 38.49 -16.41
C GLN A 467 0.81 38.06 -15.56
N TYR A 468 2.02 38.42 -15.99
CA TYR A 468 3.26 37.97 -15.38
C TYR A 468 4.02 39.13 -14.75
N TYR A 469 4.26 39.04 -13.44
CA TYR A 469 4.91 40.05 -12.62
C TYR A 469 6.28 39.56 -12.15
N GLY A 470 7.32 40.36 -12.33
CA GLY A 470 8.61 40.22 -11.64
C GLY A 470 8.67 41.25 -10.52
N ILE A 471 8.78 40.80 -9.28
CA ILE A 471 8.64 41.60 -8.06
C ILE A 471 10.00 41.65 -7.37
N ASP A 472 10.55 42.85 -7.21
CA ASP A 472 11.79 43.05 -6.47
C ASP A 472 11.53 42.99 -4.97
N THR A 473 12.01 41.92 -4.34
CA THR A 473 11.88 41.72 -2.90
C THR A 473 13.05 42.33 -2.12
N GLY A 474 14.08 42.84 -2.80
CA GLY A 474 15.35 43.23 -2.20
C GLY A 474 16.28 42.06 -1.85
N LYS A 475 15.80 40.81 -1.92
CA LYS A 475 16.57 39.55 -1.75
C LYS A 475 16.53 38.66 -3.01
N GLY A 476 16.16 39.25 -4.14
CA GLY A 476 15.91 38.56 -5.40
C GLY A 476 14.62 39.00 -6.05
N ILE A 477 14.38 38.53 -7.27
CA ILE A 477 13.11 38.73 -7.96
C ILE A 477 12.26 37.50 -7.76
N SER A 478 11.05 37.71 -7.26
CA SER A 478 10.01 36.70 -7.20
C SER A 478 8.99 36.96 -8.27
N THR A 479 8.23 35.94 -8.65
CA THR A 479 7.22 36.06 -9.67
C THR A 479 5.85 35.64 -9.23
N ILE A 480 4.85 36.32 -9.81
CA ILE A 480 3.46 35.92 -9.81
C ILE A 480 3.01 35.88 -11.27
N ILE A 481 2.43 34.75 -11.71
CA ILE A 481 1.79 34.58 -13.01
C ILE A 481 0.30 34.30 -12.78
N PHE A 482 -0.57 34.99 -13.50
CA PHE A 482 -1.99 34.64 -13.60
C PHE A 482 -2.29 34.18 -15.02
N ASP A 483 -2.58 32.90 -15.19
CA ASP A 483 -3.08 32.35 -16.44
C ASP A 483 -4.59 32.49 -16.43
N THR A 484 -5.13 33.25 -17.38
CA THR A 484 -6.54 33.62 -17.42
C THR A 484 -7.14 33.16 -18.73
N LEU A 485 -8.16 32.30 -18.66
CA LEU A 485 -8.90 31.87 -19.85
C LEU A 485 -9.65 33.06 -20.46
N ASP A 486 -9.60 33.20 -21.79
CA ASP A 486 -10.29 34.28 -22.50
C ASP A 486 -11.82 34.25 -22.26
N GLU A 487 -12.40 33.07 -22.07
CA GLU A 487 -13.80 32.91 -21.63
C GLU A 487 -13.90 32.87 -20.10
N GLY A 488 -14.53 33.90 -19.50
CA GLY A 488 -14.81 33.97 -18.06
C GLY A 488 -13.73 34.67 -17.23
N GLY A 489 -12.51 34.79 -17.75
CA GLY A 489 -11.38 35.40 -17.04
C GLY A 489 -11.56 36.86 -16.65
N SER A 490 -12.34 37.64 -17.43
CA SER A 490 -12.62 39.05 -17.12
C SER A 490 -13.32 39.28 -15.77
N GLU A 491 -14.02 38.25 -15.26
CA GLU A 491 -14.71 38.33 -13.96
C GLU A 491 -13.74 38.25 -12.78
N TYR A 492 -12.53 37.72 -13.02
CA TYR A 492 -11.48 37.58 -12.04
C TYR A 492 -10.44 38.69 -12.08
N GLU A 493 -10.52 39.65 -13.02
CA GLU A 493 -9.57 40.77 -13.12
C GLU A 493 -9.45 41.54 -11.80
N GLN A 494 -10.58 41.80 -11.12
CA GLN A 494 -10.58 42.49 -9.84
C GLN A 494 -9.97 41.64 -8.72
N ILE A 495 -10.13 40.31 -8.78
CA ILE A 495 -9.60 39.38 -7.78
C ILE A 495 -8.10 39.24 -7.94
N SER A 496 -7.61 39.07 -9.17
CA SER A 496 -6.17 39.10 -9.44
C SER A 496 -5.56 40.42 -9.00
N ALA A 497 -6.27 41.55 -9.20
CA ALA A 497 -5.84 42.85 -8.68
C ALA A 497 -5.84 42.92 -7.14
N ASP A 498 -6.83 42.35 -6.47
CA ASP A 498 -6.92 42.30 -5.01
C ASP A 498 -5.83 41.39 -4.41
N ILE A 499 -5.54 40.25 -5.04
CA ILE A 499 -4.41 39.36 -4.68
C ILE A 499 -3.12 40.15 -4.82
N ILE A 500 -2.87 40.79 -5.97
CA ILE A 500 -1.69 41.64 -6.22
C ILE A 500 -1.58 42.79 -5.20
N ALA A 501 -2.70 43.39 -4.81
CA ALA A 501 -2.71 44.45 -3.78
C ALA A 501 -2.44 43.91 -2.37
N SER A 502 -2.78 42.64 -2.12
CA SER A 502 -2.56 41.98 -0.83
C SER A 502 -1.11 41.53 -0.61
N VAL A 503 -0.32 41.41 -1.69
CA VAL A 503 1.05 40.92 -1.63
C VAL A 503 1.89 41.80 -0.71
N LYS A 504 2.61 41.18 0.21
CA LYS A 504 3.56 41.84 1.11
C LYS A 504 4.90 41.13 1.03
N PHE A 505 5.95 41.90 1.29
CA PHE A 505 7.24 41.33 1.60
C PHE A 505 7.14 40.58 2.92
N ASN A 506 7.55 39.33 2.91
CA ASN A 506 7.69 38.52 4.11
C ASN A 506 9.15 38.09 4.27
N ASP A 507 9.80 38.71 5.26
CA ASP A 507 11.19 38.45 5.64
C ASP A 507 11.36 37.14 6.43
N SER A 508 10.29 36.35 6.59
CA SER A 508 10.41 34.95 7.02
C SER A 508 10.99 34.10 5.88
N GLY A 509 12.18 34.47 5.40
CA GLY A 509 12.94 33.64 4.48
C GLY A 509 13.20 32.25 5.07
N PRO A 510 13.78 31.31 4.29
CA PRO A 510 14.66 30.32 4.91
C PRO A 510 15.66 31.11 5.76
N ALA A 511 15.94 30.68 6.98
CA ALA A 511 16.55 31.55 7.97
C ALA A 511 17.94 32.02 7.50
N GLU A 512 18.06 33.25 7.00
CA GLU A 512 19.36 33.89 6.81
C GLU A 512 19.98 34.15 8.17
N GLY A 513 20.87 33.25 8.61
CA GLY A 513 22.06 33.57 9.40
C GLY A 513 21.85 34.34 10.71
N GLY A 514 20.64 34.31 11.28
CA GLY A 514 20.47 34.56 12.69
C GLY A 514 21.20 33.45 13.43
N ASP A 515 21.90 33.81 14.50
CA ASP A 515 22.51 32.91 15.48
C ASP A 515 21.41 32.11 16.23
N THR A 516 20.42 31.57 15.51
CA THR A 516 19.70 30.38 15.90
C THR A 516 20.72 29.27 15.82
N THR A 517 21.45 29.08 16.92
CA THR A 517 21.64 27.72 17.41
C THR A 517 20.30 27.02 17.20
N VAL A 518 20.21 26.17 16.19
CA VAL A 518 19.15 25.17 16.11
C VAL A 518 19.25 24.50 17.45
N ASP A 519 18.25 24.74 18.30
CA ASP A 519 18.26 24.14 19.62
C ASP A 519 18.05 22.66 19.40
N VAL A 520 19.17 21.91 19.32
CA VAL A 520 19.19 20.44 19.25
C VAL A 520 18.56 19.82 20.51
N SER A 521 18.04 20.63 21.44
CA SER A 521 17.22 20.18 22.57
C SER A 521 16.00 19.34 22.17
N GLY A 522 15.60 19.40 20.90
CA GLY A 522 14.59 18.53 20.29
C GLY A 522 15.14 17.41 19.40
N SER A 523 16.40 16.97 19.49
CA SER A 523 16.89 15.83 18.68
C SER A 523 16.45 14.47 19.25
N LYS A 524 16.29 13.49 18.36
CA LYS A 524 16.13 12.08 18.71
C LYS A 524 17.42 11.34 18.38
N SER A 525 17.82 10.43 19.28
CA SER A 525 18.95 9.53 19.06
C SER A 525 18.52 8.37 18.18
N TYR A 526 19.30 8.08 17.15
CA TYR A 526 19.12 6.94 16.27
C TYR A 526 20.39 6.11 16.27
N ILE A 527 20.20 4.79 16.39
CA ILE A 527 21.28 3.81 16.22
C ILE A 527 21.19 3.35 14.78
N ALA A 528 22.21 3.66 13.98
CA ALA A 528 22.28 3.23 12.58
C ALA A 528 22.76 1.78 12.50
N GLY A 529 21.87 0.84 12.85
CA GLY A 529 22.06 -0.62 12.85
C GLY A 529 23.50 -1.14 12.76
N ASN A 530 23.82 -1.84 11.67
CA ASN A 530 25.13 -2.49 11.44
C ASN A 530 26.33 -1.51 11.31
N SER A 531 26.09 -0.19 11.28
CA SER A 531 27.13 0.83 11.09
C SER A 531 27.84 1.23 12.40
N CYS A 532 27.47 0.68 13.55
CA CYS A 532 28.13 0.95 14.85
C CYS A 532 28.16 2.42 15.30
N ILE A 533 27.34 3.27 14.70
CA ILE A 533 27.26 4.68 15.05
C ILE A 533 25.87 5.05 15.56
N GLU A 534 25.85 5.85 16.60
CA GLU A 534 24.67 6.56 17.08
C GLU A 534 24.84 8.03 16.69
N LEU A 535 23.79 8.64 16.16
CA LEU A 535 23.74 10.06 15.84
C LEU A 535 22.40 10.66 16.26
N GLN A 536 22.40 11.97 16.47
CA GLN A 536 21.22 12.74 16.80
C GLN A 536 20.69 13.42 15.54
N ILE A 537 19.44 13.10 15.18
CA ILE A 537 18.73 13.75 14.08
C ILE A 537 17.68 14.69 14.69
N PRO A 538 17.48 15.92 14.17
CA PRO A 538 16.42 16.81 14.66
C PRO A 538 15.05 16.11 14.64
N ALA A 539 14.25 16.16 15.72
CA ALA A 539 12.98 15.42 15.77
C ALA A 539 11.91 15.93 14.81
N SER A 540 12.14 17.07 14.14
CA SER A 540 11.29 17.55 13.06
C SER A 540 11.51 16.77 11.76
N TRP A 541 12.61 16.04 11.61
CA TRP A 541 12.89 15.23 10.43
C TRP A 541 12.07 13.94 10.47
N GLU A 542 11.63 13.51 9.29
CA GLU A 542 11.10 12.16 9.08
C GLU A 542 12.29 11.19 9.00
N VAL A 543 12.23 10.06 9.71
CA VAL A 543 13.35 9.13 9.81
C VAL A 543 12.85 7.71 9.63
N ASP A 544 13.40 7.01 8.64
CA ASP A 544 13.27 5.56 8.50
C ASP A 544 14.52 4.88 9.05
N ASN A 545 14.32 3.97 10.00
CA ASN A 545 15.38 3.22 10.65
C ASN A 545 15.15 1.73 10.44
N SER A 546 15.50 1.27 9.24
CA SER A 546 15.37 -0.12 8.82
C SER A 546 16.66 -0.92 9.10
N PRO A 547 16.59 -2.26 9.25
CA PRO A 547 17.80 -3.05 9.50
C PRO A 547 18.85 -2.87 8.39
N GLY A 548 19.99 -2.27 8.74
CA GLY A 548 21.11 -2.04 7.82
C GLY A 548 21.14 -0.67 7.12
N LYS A 549 20.10 0.15 7.30
CA LYS A 549 20.03 1.50 6.70
C LYS A 549 19.26 2.47 7.60
N LEU A 550 19.83 3.65 7.81
CA LEU A 550 19.12 4.78 8.42
C LEU A 550 19.02 5.89 7.38
N SER A 551 17.80 6.34 7.08
CA SER A 551 17.56 7.51 6.24
C SER A 551 16.76 8.57 6.99
N GLY A 552 17.06 9.84 6.72
CA GLY A 552 16.38 10.99 7.33
C GLY A 552 16.09 12.08 6.32
N TYR A 553 14.89 12.67 6.41
CA TYR A 553 14.37 13.68 5.51
C TYR A 553 14.03 14.93 6.30
N SER A 554 14.63 16.06 5.92
CA SER A 554 14.30 17.36 6.51
C SER A 554 12.84 17.76 6.17
N PRO A 555 12.14 18.61 6.96
CA PRO A 555 10.73 18.99 6.74
C PRO A 555 10.32 19.58 5.37
N ASN A 556 11.25 19.76 4.43
CA ASN A 556 10.98 20.15 3.05
C ASN A 556 11.88 19.39 2.04
N ASP A 557 12.42 18.23 2.42
CA ASP A 557 13.32 17.37 1.62
C ASP A 557 14.57 18.06 1.05
N THR A 558 14.93 19.21 1.62
CA THR A 558 16.12 20.00 1.25
C THR A 558 17.43 19.36 1.69
N VAL A 559 17.37 18.50 2.72
CA VAL A 559 18.47 17.61 3.10
C VAL A 559 17.97 16.20 3.26
N LEU A 560 18.71 15.28 2.64
CA LEU A 560 18.59 13.85 2.80
C LEU A 560 19.83 13.35 3.53
N LEU A 561 19.62 12.55 4.58
CA LEU A 561 20.67 11.87 5.32
C LEU A 561 20.58 10.38 5.03
N TYR A 562 21.71 9.75 4.71
CA TYR A 562 21.82 8.29 4.63
C TYR A 562 22.98 7.79 5.48
N VAL A 563 22.76 6.69 6.19
CA VAL A 563 23.79 5.99 6.94
C VAL A 563 23.75 4.50 6.63
N GLU A 564 24.85 3.97 6.09
CA GLU A 564 24.98 2.58 5.65
C GLU A 564 26.38 2.04 6.05
N PRO A 565 26.57 0.73 6.23
CA PRO A 565 27.88 0.14 6.50
C PRO A 565 28.63 -0.19 5.20
N MET A 566 29.95 0.00 5.17
CA MET A 566 30.81 -0.60 4.13
C MET A 566 31.25 -2.02 4.52
N ASN A 567 31.61 -2.81 3.51
CA ASN A 567 32.00 -4.22 3.65
C ASN A 567 33.31 -4.46 4.44
N LYS A 568 34.12 -3.42 4.70
CA LYS A 568 35.42 -3.52 5.42
C LYS A 568 35.34 -3.02 6.85
N LYS A 569 36.18 -3.58 7.74
CA LYS A 569 36.12 -3.33 9.19
C LYS A 569 36.87 -2.07 9.61
N SER A 570 37.91 -1.67 8.88
CA SER A 570 38.73 -0.50 9.17
C SER A 570 39.45 0.03 7.92
N PHE A 571 39.88 1.31 7.94
CA PHE A 571 40.74 1.87 6.89
C PHE A 571 42.07 1.10 6.75
N ASP A 572 42.56 0.46 7.82
CA ASP A 572 43.77 -0.36 7.80
C ASP A 572 43.59 -1.69 7.02
N ASP A 573 42.35 -2.08 6.69
CA ASP A 573 42.08 -3.27 5.88
C ASP A 573 42.36 -3.06 4.37
N TYR A 574 42.56 -1.81 3.96
CA TYR A 574 42.87 -1.46 2.57
C TYR A 574 44.38 -1.52 2.32
N SER A 575 44.78 -2.09 1.17
CA SER A 575 46.20 -2.20 0.78
C SER A 575 46.87 -0.85 0.54
N SER A 576 46.07 0.18 0.21
CA SER A 576 46.51 1.55 0.07
C SER A 576 45.34 2.52 0.24
N GLU A 577 45.67 3.79 0.47
CA GLU A 577 44.69 4.88 0.51
C GLU A 577 43.97 5.10 -0.84
N GLU A 578 44.64 4.77 -1.95
CA GLU A 578 44.06 4.84 -3.30
C GLU A 578 42.99 3.76 -3.49
N ASP A 579 43.25 2.53 -3.03
CA ASP A 579 42.26 1.44 -3.08
C ASP A 579 41.00 1.76 -2.27
N PHE A 580 41.16 2.36 -1.08
CA PHE A 580 40.05 2.84 -0.27
C PHE A 580 39.21 3.89 -1.00
N LEU A 581 39.86 4.90 -1.58
CA LEU A 581 39.15 5.98 -2.28
C LEU A 581 38.42 5.50 -3.52
N ASP A 582 38.99 4.54 -4.25
CA ASP A 582 38.34 3.97 -5.42
C ASP A 582 37.08 3.21 -5.01
N GLU A 583 37.13 2.41 -3.95
CA GLU A 583 35.95 1.74 -3.39
C GLU A 583 34.92 2.75 -2.86
N PHE A 584 35.37 3.78 -2.14
CA PHE A 584 34.52 4.83 -1.59
C PHE A 584 33.79 5.61 -2.70
N LYS A 585 34.50 5.97 -3.78
CA LYS A 585 33.90 6.60 -4.97
C LYS A 585 32.93 5.67 -5.72
N ASN A 586 33.26 4.39 -5.82
CA ASN A 586 32.38 3.44 -6.50
C ASN A 586 31.09 3.21 -5.71
N PHE A 587 31.17 3.16 -4.37
CA PHE A 587 29.98 3.07 -3.53
C PHE A 587 29.02 4.24 -3.77
N ALA A 588 29.54 5.48 -3.86
CA ALA A 588 28.72 6.63 -4.24
C ALA A 588 28.14 6.47 -5.66
N LYS A 589 28.92 6.01 -6.65
CA LYS A 589 28.40 5.80 -8.02
C LYS A 589 27.37 4.67 -8.12
N GLU A 590 27.42 3.68 -7.25
CA GLU A 590 26.44 2.60 -7.20
C GLU A 590 25.12 3.09 -6.56
N ALA A 591 25.23 3.95 -5.55
CA ALA A 591 24.06 4.58 -4.91
C ALA A 591 23.35 5.59 -5.83
N TYR A 592 24.09 6.29 -6.70
CA TYR A 592 23.55 7.34 -7.58
C TYR A 592 23.73 6.97 -9.05
N SER A 593 22.64 6.85 -9.80
CA SER A 593 22.65 6.59 -11.26
C SER A 593 23.11 7.79 -12.12
N TYR A 594 23.77 8.78 -11.50
CA TYR A 594 24.15 10.06 -12.09
C TYR A 594 25.67 10.15 -12.36
N GLU A 595 26.06 11.08 -13.24
CA GLU A 595 27.48 11.40 -13.43
C GLU A 595 27.97 12.24 -12.23
N LEU A 596 28.76 11.62 -11.34
CA LEU A 596 29.26 12.27 -10.12
C LEU A 596 30.56 13.04 -10.37
N SER A 597 30.59 14.31 -9.97
CA SER A 597 31.81 15.12 -9.92
C SER A 597 32.35 15.18 -8.49
N PHE A 598 33.43 14.46 -8.21
CA PHE A 598 34.08 14.43 -6.89
C PHE A 598 35.11 15.55 -6.72
N ASP A 599 35.10 16.19 -5.55
CA ASP A 599 36.08 17.21 -5.14
C ASP A 599 37.30 16.60 -4.44
N GLU A 600 38.20 17.46 -3.96
CA GLU A 600 39.35 17.04 -3.14
C GLU A 600 38.85 16.43 -1.81
N LYS A 601 39.34 15.23 -1.50
CA LYS A 601 39.08 14.57 -0.22
C LYS A 601 39.68 15.35 0.95
N GLU A 602 39.08 15.18 2.12
CA GLU A 602 39.61 15.69 3.39
C GLU A 602 39.72 14.55 4.41
N ILE A 603 40.88 14.42 5.06
CA ILE A 603 41.06 13.51 6.20
C ILE A 603 40.67 14.26 7.46
N THR A 604 39.70 13.73 8.20
CA THR A 604 39.10 14.40 9.36
C THR A 604 38.81 13.41 10.50
N THR A 605 38.10 13.86 11.53
CA THR A 605 37.59 13.00 12.60
C THR A 605 36.13 13.33 12.88
N VAL A 606 35.28 12.32 13.00
CA VAL A 606 33.85 12.45 13.32
C VAL A 606 33.57 11.68 14.61
N GLY A 607 32.99 12.31 15.63
CA GLY A 607 32.78 11.63 16.93
C GLY A 607 34.06 11.15 17.65
N GLY A 608 35.23 11.67 17.28
CA GLY A 608 36.54 11.18 17.73
C GLY A 608 37.07 9.94 16.99
N MET A 609 36.34 9.45 15.99
CA MET A 609 36.74 8.35 15.10
C MET A 609 37.44 8.90 13.84
N PRO A 610 38.46 8.21 13.29
CA PRO A 610 39.05 8.60 12.01
C PRO A 610 38.00 8.62 10.90
N ALA A 611 38.04 9.65 10.05
CA ALA A 611 37.10 9.76 8.95
C ALA A 611 37.74 10.34 7.69
N VAL A 612 37.15 10.02 6.53
CA VAL A 612 37.47 10.65 5.25
C VAL A 612 36.20 11.27 4.70
N SER A 613 36.24 12.56 4.41
CA SER A 613 35.20 13.29 3.70
C SER A 613 35.53 13.38 2.22
N LEU A 614 34.54 13.15 1.37
CA LEU A 614 34.63 13.25 -0.07
C LEU A 614 33.40 13.97 -0.63
N PRO A 615 33.45 15.30 -0.77
CA PRO A 615 32.35 16.04 -1.36
C PRO A 615 32.18 15.66 -2.85
N PHE A 616 30.94 15.64 -3.32
CA PHE A 616 30.63 15.54 -4.73
C PHE A 616 29.32 16.24 -5.07
N SER A 617 29.05 16.46 -6.36
CA SER A 617 27.79 17.01 -6.83
C SER A 617 27.22 16.20 -7.98
N TYR A 618 25.90 16.23 -8.12
CA TYR A 618 25.15 15.71 -9.25
C TYR A 618 23.93 16.60 -9.57
N TYR A 619 23.38 16.44 -10.78
CA TYR A 619 22.18 17.15 -11.22
C TYR A 619 21.00 16.18 -11.29
N ASP A 620 19.90 16.54 -10.65
CA ASP A 620 18.62 15.82 -10.74
C ASP A 620 17.61 16.67 -11.53
N GLU A 621 16.86 16.06 -12.45
CA GLU A 621 15.90 16.80 -13.29
C GLU A 621 14.78 17.46 -12.48
N SER A 622 14.40 16.88 -11.34
CA SER A 622 13.31 17.36 -10.49
C SER A 622 13.77 18.37 -9.43
N TYR A 623 15.03 18.25 -8.98
CA TYR A 623 15.54 18.98 -7.82
C TYR A 623 16.72 19.92 -8.12
N GLY A 624 17.25 19.90 -9.34
CA GLY A 624 18.36 20.76 -9.75
C GLY A 624 19.72 20.25 -9.28
N ASP A 625 20.64 21.18 -9.00
CA ASP A 625 21.98 20.86 -8.52
C ASP A 625 21.93 20.41 -7.05
N ILE A 626 22.54 19.25 -6.77
CA ILE A 626 22.60 18.64 -5.44
C ILE A 626 24.06 18.55 -5.01
N HIS A 627 24.37 19.11 -3.84
CA HIS A 627 25.67 19.07 -3.21
C HIS A 627 25.70 18.00 -2.12
N CYS A 628 26.58 17.03 -2.29
CA CYS A 628 26.69 15.88 -1.42
C CYS A 628 27.94 15.98 -0.54
N GLN A 629 27.78 15.79 0.77
CA GLN A 629 28.92 15.57 1.66
C GLN A 629 28.94 14.11 2.11
N TYR A 630 29.98 13.39 1.70
CA TYR A 630 30.08 11.96 1.95
C TYR A 630 31.23 11.63 2.90
N TYR A 631 30.91 11.06 4.05
CA TYR A 631 31.87 10.68 5.08
C TYR A 631 31.96 9.17 5.19
N ALA A 632 33.18 8.63 5.17
CA ALA A 632 33.49 7.31 5.69
C ALA A 632 34.09 7.48 7.09
N ILE A 633 33.59 6.74 8.07
CA ILE A 633 33.96 6.84 9.48
C ILE A 633 34.41 5.46 9.95
N ASP A 634 35.69 5.34 10.32
CA ASP A 634 36.24 4.10 10.86
C ASP A 634 35.89 3.96 12.35
N THR A 635 34.92 3.09 12.63
CA THR A 635 34.44 2.84 13.99
C THR A 635 35.35 1.89 14.80
N GLY A 636 36.39 1.33 14.16
CA GLY A 636 37.22 0.25 14.68
C GLY A 636 36.55 -1.13 14.66
N LYS A 637 35.27 -1.20 14.27
CA LYS A 637 34.50 -2.44 14.08
C LYS A 637 33.89 -2.56 12.67
N GLY A 638 33.79 -1.45 11.96
CA GLY A 638 33.19 -1.30 10.65
C GLY A 638 33.50 0.10 10.13
N ILE A 639 33.48 0.29 8.81
CA ILE A 639 33.41 1.63 8.25
C ILE A 639 31.94 2.00 8.06
N ALA A 640 31.48 3.01 8.78
CA ALA A 640 30.16 3.60 8.58
C ALA A 640 30.25 4.69 7.51
N THR A 641 29.28 4.74 6.62
CA THR A 641 29.15 5.87 5.70
C THR A 641 28.03 6.78 6.15
N VAL A 642 28.23 8.09 6.00
CA VAL A 642 27.23 9.12 6.28
C VAL A 642 27.20 10.03 5.06
N ILE A 643 26.06 10.08 4.36
CA ILE A 643 25.84 10.93 3.19
C ILE A 643 24.84 12.01 3.56
N PHE A 644 25.15 13.26 3.22
CA PHE A 644 24.20 14.36 3.23
C PHE A 644 24.01 14.86 1.80
N ASP A 645 22.81 14.71 1.25
CA ASP A 645 22.43 15.36 -0.02
C ASP A 645 21.76 16.67 0.32
N VAL A 646 22.31 17.77 -0.16
CA VAL A 646 21.81 19.13 0.12
C VAL A 646 21.44 19.78 -1.20
N LEU A 647 20.17 20.17 -1.35
CA LEU A 647 19.73 20.95 -2.52
C LEU A 647 20.42 22.33 -2.52
N ASP A 648 20.78 22.85 -3.69
CA ASP A 648 21.51 24.11 -3.84
C ASP A 648 20.82 25.29 -3.11
N GLU A 649 19.49 25.32 -3.09
CA GLU A 649 18.68 26.33 -2.38
C GLU A 649 18.83 26.30 -0.85
N GLY A 650 19.41 25.23 -0.27
CA GLY A 650 19.58 25.04 1.17
C GLY A 650 21.01 25.22 1.71
N GLY A 651 22.02 25.38 0.85
CA GLY A 651 23.44 25.12 1.18
C GLY A 651 23.95 25.65 2.53
N SER A 652 23.73 26.93 2.86
CA SER A 652 24.37 27.55 4.04
C SER A 652 23.74 27.21 5.40
N GLU A 653 22.42 27.00 5.48
CA GLU A 653 21.74 26.65 6.75
C GLU A 653 22.01 25.19 7.12
N TYR A 654 22.14 24.34 6.11
CA TYR A 654 22.31 22.90 6.27
C TYR A 654 23.76 22.46 6.47
N GLU A 655 24.76 23.26 6.09
CA GLU A 655 26.15 23.03 6.51
C GLU A 655 26.29 22.96 8.03
N GLN A 656 25.59 23.85 8.77
CA GLN A 656 25.60 23.84 10.24
C GLN A 656 24.87 22.62 10.81
N ILE A 657 23.74 22.23 10.21
CA ILE A 657 22.98 21.03 10.65
C ILE A 657 23.79 19.76 10.41
N ASN A 658 24.46 19.64 9.26
CA ASN A 658 25.36 18.52 8.96
C ASN A 658 26.50 18.49 9.98
N ALA A 659 27.11 19.65 10.29
CA ALA A 659 28.14 19.76 11.32
C ALA A 659 27.63 19.35 12.70
N ASP A 660 26.41 19.73 13.09
CA ASP A 660 25.79 19.37 14.36
C ASP A 660 25.48 17.86 14.45
N ILE A 661 24.94 17.27 13.38
CA ILE A 661 24.69 15.83 13.26
C ILE A 661 26.03 15.09 13.36
N LEU A 662 27.06 15.48 12.61
CA LEU A 662 28.39 14.89 12.68
C LEU A 662 29.05 15.05 14.05
N ALA A 663 28.85 16.19 14.72
CA ALA A 663 29.33 16.41 16.09
C ALA A 663 28.62 15.52 17.11
N SER A 664 27.40 15.09 16.81
CA SER A 664 26.62 14.18 17.65
C SER A 664 26.99 12.71 17.48
N VAL A 665 27.64 12.35 16.35
CA VAL A 665 28.05 10.98 16.04
C VAL A 665 28.92 10.43 17.17
N LYS A 666 28.55 9.25 17.66
CA LYS A 666 29.30 8.49 18.68
C LYS A 666 29.36 7.03 18.29
N PHE A 667 30.45 6.39 18.68
CA PHE A 667 30.54 4.95 18.60
C PHE A 667 29.49 4.30 19.52
N ASN A 668 28.70 3.38 18.97
CA ASN A 668 27.75 2.58 19.72
C ASN A 668 28.07 1.09 19.63
N ASP A 669 28.35 0.50 20.80
CA ASP A 669 28.71 -0.91 20.96
C ASP A 669 27.51 -1.83 21.24
N SER A 670 26.30 -1.27 21.43
CA SER A 670 25.16 -2.03 21.95
C SER A 670 24.51 -2.98 20.93
N GLU A 671 24.73 -2.77 19.64
CA GLU A 671 24.13 -3.55 18.55
C GLU A 671 25.15 -4.23 17.63
N TYR A 672 26.46 -4.06 17.87
CA TYR A 672 27.46 -4.77 17.09
C TYR A 672 27.60 -6.22 17.57
N THR A 673 26.83 -7.11 16.97
CA THR A 673 27.16 -8.54 16.96
C THR A 673 28.34 -8.73 16.02
N ASP A 674 29.51 -9.05 16.58
CA ASP A 674 30.78 -9.23 15.87
C ASP A 674 30.68 -10.29 14.77
N SER A 675 30.28 -9.87 13.57
CA SER A 675 30.10 -10.72 12.38
C SER A 675 31.38 -11.40 11.90
N GLY A 676 32.53 -11.15 12.56
CA GLY A 676 33.77 -11.88 12.34
C GLY A 676 33.94 -13.15 13.17
N ASP A 677 33.12 -13.36 14.20
CA ASP A 677 33.14 -14.57 15.04
C ASP A 677 31.71 -14.92 15.48
N VAL A 678 30.76 -14.71 14.56
CA VAL A 678 29.37 -15.13 14.72
C VAL A 678 29.32 -16.67 14.67
N THR A 679 29.48 -17.27 15.85
CA THR A 679 28.63 -18.40 16.20
C THR A 679 27.30 -17.79 16.64
N VAL A 680 26.40 -17.47 15.69
CA VAL A 680 25.00 -17.28 16.09
C VAL A 680 24.58 -18.64 16.62
N ASN A 681 24.28 -18.75 17.91
CA ASN A 681 23.53 -19.87 18.44
C ASN A 681 22.05 -19.70 18.08
N THR A 682 21.75 -19.48 16.81
CA THR A 682 20.46 -19.79 16.20
C THR A 682 20.63 -21.13 15.52
N THR A 683 19.69 -22.03 15.76
CA THR A 683 19.80 -23.39 15.24
C THR A 683 19.73 -23.31 13.73
N PRO A 684 20.72 -23.84 12.98
CA PRO A 684 20.68 -23.85 11.52
C PRO A 684 19.35 -24.43 10.99
N GLY A 685 18.80 -23.86 9.93
CA GLY A 685 17.53 -24.31 9.35
C GLY A 685 17.73 -25.59 8.53
N GLU A 686 16.93 -26.63 8.79
CA GLU A 686 16.90 -27.83 7.94
C GLU A 686 15.89 -27.62 6.81
N TYR A 687 16.35 -27.65 5.57
CA TYR A 687 15.55 -27.49 4.37
C TYR A 687 15.54 -28.77 3.55
N GLN A 688 14.43 -29.03 2.88
CA GLN A 688 14.24 -30.20 2.03
C GLN A 688 13.67 -29.77 0.69
N HIS A 689 14.27 -30.21 -0.41
CA HIS A 689 13.78 -29.94 -1.75
C HIS A 689 13.38 -31.25 -2.44
N ALA A 690 12.08 -31.53 -2.46
CA ALA A 690 11.52 -32.84 -2.79
C ALA A 690 11.93 -33.37 -4.18
N LYS A 691 11.92 -32.51 -5.21
CA LYS A 691 12.31 -32.91 -6.58
C LYS A 691 13.80 -33.22 -6.70
N SER A 692 14.64 -32.54 -5.94
CA SER A 692 16.07 -32.83 -5.92
C SER A 692 16.42 -34.06 -5.08
N HIS A 693 15.49 -34.59 -4.27
CA HIS A 693 15.78 -35.64 -3.28
C HIS A 693 16.91 -35.28 -2.31
N LEU A 694 17.11 -34.00 -2.04
CA LEU A 694 18.10 -33.50 -1.11
C LEU A 694 17.43 -32.83 0.09
N LYS A 695 18.03 -33.02 1.25
CA LYS A 695 17.84 -32.17 2.42
C LYS A 695 19.20 -31.64 2.87
N MET A 696 19.23 -30.44 3.41
CA MET A 696 20.47 -29.79 3.86
C MET A 696 20.18 -28.79 4.95
N THR A 697 21.25 -28.35 5.59
CA THR A 697 21.22 -27.34 6.62
C THR A 697 21.82 -26.06 6.07
N VAL A 698 21.05 -24.98 6.11
CA VAL A 698 21.48 -23.64 5.68
C VAL A 698 21.65 -22.76 6.92
N PRO A 699 22.70 -21.89 6.97
CA PRO A 699 22.84 -20.93 8.05
C PRO A 699 21.57 -20.10 8.22
N SER A 700 21.12 -19.90 9.45
CA SER A 700 19.83 -19.26 9.76
C SER A 700 19.79 -17.76 9.43
N ASP A 701 20.95 -17.15 9.25
CA ASP A 701 21.13 -15.77 8.79
C ASP A 701 21.00 -15.63 7.27
N TRP A 702 20.93 -16.73 6.53
CA TRP A 702 20.63 -16.71 5.10
C TRP A 702 19.12 -16.68 4.88
N SER A 703 18.67 -15.85 3.95
CA SER A 703 17.27 -15.85 3.50
C SER A 703 17.08 -17.04 2.57
N THR A 704 16.16 -17.97 2.89
CA THR A 704 15.95 -19.20 2.11
C THR A 704 14.49 -19.33 1.68
N SER A 705 14.28 -19.54 0.37
CA SER A 705 12.99 -19.86 -0.25
C SER A 705 13.06 -21.25 -0.90
N SER A 706 12.01 -22.04 -0.78
CA SER A 706 11.93 -23.37 -1.41
C SER A 706 10.74 -23.44 -2.35
N TYR A 707 11.02 -23.42 -3.64
CA TYR A 707 10.04 -23.61 -4.70
C TYR A 707 9.99 -25.09 -5.15
N GLU A 708 9.10 -25.37 -6.09
CA GLU A 708 8.97 -26.71 -6.67
C GLU A 708 10.05 -27.00 -7.73
N SER A 709 10.58 -25.97 -8.38
CA SER A 709 11.66 -26.04 -9.37
C SER A 709 13.03 -26.14 -8.69
N ASP A 710 13.20 -25.41 -7.61
CA ASP A 710 14.47 -25.15 -6.97
C ASP A 710 14.30 -24.72 -5.51
N LEU A 711 15.36 -24.85 -4.73
CA LEU A 711 15.52 -24.13 -3.46
C LEU A 711 16.61 -23.08 -3.67
N THR A 712 16.31 -21.85 -3.25
CA THR A 712 17.18 -20.69 -3.42
C THR A 712 17.49 -20.09 -2.05
N SER A 713 18.75 -19.72 -1.81
CA SER A 713 19.12 -19.04 -0.57
C SER A 713 20.16 -17.95 -0.79
N TYR A 714 20.01 -16.84 -0.09
CA TYR A 714 20.87 -15.67 -0.16
C TYR A 714 21.60 -15.49 1.18
N SER A 715 22.92 -15.32 1.12
CA SER A 715 23.71 -14.84 2.27
C SER A 715 23.24 -13.44 2.73
N PRO A 716 23.54 -12.99 3.97
CA PRO A 716 23.06 -11.71 4.54
C PRO A 716 23.30 -10.46 3.68
N ASN A 717 24.32 -10.47 2.83
CA ASN A 717 24.65 -9.38 1.89
C ASN A 717 24.51 -9.80 0.42
N SER A 718 23.85 -10.93 0.16
CA SER A 718 23.65 -11.50 -1.18
C SER A 718 24.94 -11.76 -1.98
N SER A 719 26.11 -11.81 -1.33
CA SER A 719 27.37 -12.07 -2.04
C SER A 719 27.55 -13.52 -2.45
N ILE A 720 26.82 -14.44 -1.78
CA ILE A 720 26.59 -15.81 -2.22
C ILE A 720 25.10 -16.07 -2.41
N ILE A 721 24.78 -16.71 -3.53
CA ILE A 721 23.48 -17.32 -3.81
C ILE A 721 23.65 -18.83 -3.93
N LEU A 722 22.81 -19.58 -3.22
CA LEU A 722 22.70 -21.03 -3.29
C LEU A 722 21.47 -21.40 -4.11
N TYR A 723 21.63 -22.29 -5.09
CA TYR A 723 20.51 -22.94 -5.81
C TYR A 723 20.57 -24.45 -5.66
N VAL A 724 19.41 -25.09 -5.54
CA VAL A 724 19.28 -26.56 -5.46
C VAL A 724 18.17 -27.05 -6.37
N LEU A 725 18.49 -27.73 -7.46
CA LEU A 725 17.52 -28.16 -8.48
C LEU A 725 17.83 -29.56 -9.04
N PRO A 726 16.83 -30.33 -9.50
CA PRO A 726 17.07 -31.59 -10.20
C PRO A 726 17.68 -31.34 -11.59
N LEU A 727 18.65 -32.17 -11.99
CA LEU A 727 19.19 -32.16 -13.36
C LEU A 727 18.43 -33.14 -14.27
N ASN A 728 18.32 -34.41 -13.86
CA ASN A 728 17.58 -35.46 -14.57
C ASN A 728 17.50 -36.75 -13.73
N ASP A 729 16.79 -37.75 -14.25
CA ASP A 729 16.58 -39.08 -13.65
C ASP A 729 17.75 -40.07 -13.86
N LYS A 730 18.83 -39.65 -14.53
CA LYS A 730 20.00 -40.50 -14.75
C LYS A 730 20.91 -40.44 -13.53
N SER A 731 21.69 -41.50 -13.35
CA SER A 731 22.75 -41.59 -12.34
C SER A 731 24.11 -41.30 -12.97
N LEU A 732 25.12 -40.99 -12.15
CA LEU A 732 26.48 -40.68 -12.63
C LEU A 732 27.08 -41.84 -13.44
N LYS A 733 26.70 -43.09 -13.16
CA LYS A 733 27.14 -44.29 -13.90
C LYS A 733 26.57 -44.36 -15.33
N ASP A 734 25.49 -43.64 -15.62
CA ASP A 734 24.87 -43.62 -16.95
C ASP A 734 25.65 -42.71 -17.91
N TYR A 735 26.49 -41.82 -17.38
CA TYR A 735 27.41 -40.98 -18.12
C TYR A 735 28.75 -41.68 -18.33
N LYS A 736 28.99 -42.17 -19.55
CA LYS A 736 30.24 -42.86 -19.91
C LYS A 736 31.47 -41.95 -19.90
N LYS A 737 31.28 -40.65 -20.08
CA LYS A 737 32.32 -39.61 -20.08
C LYS A 737 31.80 -38.41 -19.29
N SER A 738 32.67 -37.78 -18.50
CA SER A 738 32.31 -36.56 -17.76
C SER A 738 31.90 -35.41 -18.68
N ALA A 739 32.47 -35.35 -19.89
CA ALA A 739 32.08 -34.38 -20.92
C ALA A 739 30.60 -34.51 -21.36
N ASP A 740 29.98 -35.68 -21.22
CA ASP A 740 28.56 -35.85 -21.55
C ASP A 740 27.68 -35.27 -20.42
N LEU A 741 28.10 -35.42 -19.16
CA LEU A 741 27.43 -34.79 -18.01
C LEU A 741 27.62 -33.27 -18.03
N LEU A 742 28.83 -32.80 -18.36
CA LEU A 742 29.15 -31.38 -18.48
C LEU A 742 28.20 -30.66 -19.45
N LYS A 743 27.84 -31.31 -20.57
CA LYS A 743 26.89 -30.75 -21.54
C LYS A 743 25.47 -30.63 -20.99
N GLU A 744 25.02 -31.61 -20.20
CA GLU A 744 23.69 -31.57 -19.59
C GLU A 744 23.64 -30.50 -18.49
N VAL A 745 24.69 -30.40 -17.67
CA VAL A 745 24.83 -29.33 -16.67
C VAL A 745 24.87 -27.97 -17.35
N ASP A 746 25.73 -27.77 -18.36
CA ASP A 746 25.83 -26.49 -19.10
C ASP A 746 24.50 -26.08 -19.75
N LYS A 747 23.77 -27.06 -20.32
CA LYS A 747 22.44 -26.80 -20.87
C LYS A 747 21.47 -26.38 -19.77
N SER A 748 21.44 -27.09 -18.65
CA SER A 748 20.54 -26.76 -17.53
C SER A 748 20.83 -25.38 -16.94
N LEU A 749 22.10 -25.01 -16.81
CA LEU A 749 22.53 -23.69 -16.34
C LEU A 749 22.05 -22.57 -17.29
N LYS A 750 22.17 -22.76 -18.61
CA LYS A 750 21.66 -21.81 -19.60
C LYS A 750 20.15 -21.71 -19.60
N ASP A 751 19.46 -22.84 -19.46
CA ASP A 751 17.99 -22.88 -19.50
C ASP A 751 17.37 -22.19 -18.27
N HIS A 752 18.07 -22.15 -17.12
CA HIS A 752 17.52 -21.61 -15.86
C HIS A 752 18.07 -20.24 -15.45
N TYR A 753 19.39 -20.03 -15.50
CA TYR A 753 20.00 -18.89 -14.81
C TYR A 753 20.94 -18.04 -15.69
N TYR A 754 21.58 -18.64 -16.70
CA TYR A 754 22.72 -18.01 -17.40
C TYR A 754 22.58 -17.99 -18.94
N ALA A 755 21.35 -17.87 -19.46
CA ALA A 755 21.05 -17.94 -20.90
C ALA A 755 21.85 -16.93 -21.76
N SER A 756 22.07 -15.73 -21.23
CA SER A 756 22.72 -14.59 -21.91
C SER A 756 24.19 -14.39 -21.55
N MET A 757 24.73 -15.18 -20.62
CA MET A 757 26.08 -14.97 -20.08
C MET A 757 27.14 -15.68 -20.92
N ASP A 758 28.27 -14.99 -21.19
CA ASP A 758 29.43 -15.60 -21.82
C ASP A 758 30.33 -16.26 -20.76
N TYR A 759 30.26 -17.58 -20.66
CA TYR A 759 31.05 -18.37 -19.72
C TYR A 759 31.51 -19.70 -20.33
N GLN A 760 32.52 -20.31 -19.69
CA GLN A 760 32.94 -21.68 -19.99
C GLN A 760 32.91 -22.55 -18.74
N LEU A 761 32.06 -23.58 -18.75
CA LEU A 761 31.99 -24.56 -17.68
C LEU A 761 33.16 -25.55 -17.74
N GLN A 762 33.86 -25.71 -16.63
CA GLN A 762 35.02 -26.59 -16.50
C GLN A 762 34.71 -27.78 -15.59
N ASP A 763 35.03 -29.00 -16.04
CA ASP A 763 35.02 -30.22 -15.21
C ASP A 763 36.20 -30.20 -14.23
N LYS A 764 35.91 -30.33 -12.94
CA LYS A 764 36.89 -30.30 -11.84
C LYS A 764 37.05 -31.64 -11.15
N GLY A 765 36.41 -32.69 -11.65
CA GLY A 765 36.58 -34.06 -11.18
C GLY A 765 35.55 -34.49 -10.15
N LYS A 766 35.70 -35.75 -9.72
CA LYS A 766 34.75 -36.43 -8.84
C LYS A 766 34.99 -36.02 -7.39
N GLU A 767 33.90 -35.92 -6.65
CA GLU A 767 33.94 -35.62 -5.22
C GLU A 767 32.83 -36.35 -4.46
N LYS A 768 32.74 -36.08 -3.16
CA LYS A 768 31.66 -36.54 -2.29
C LYS A 768 31.00 -35.34 -1.65
N VAL A 769 29.68 -35.21 -1.81
CA VAL A 769 28.85 -34.20 -1.13
C VAL A 769 27.84 -34.95 -0.28
N GLY A 770 27.79 -34.69 1.03
CA GLY A 770 26.88 -35.44 1.90
C GLY A 770 27.11 -36.96 1.95
N GLY A 771 28.30 -37.44 1.55
CA GLY A 771 28.60 -38.86 1.35
C GLY A 771 28.11 -39.47 0.02
N MET A 772 27.34 -38.73 -0.79
CA MET A 772 26.87 -39.14 -2.11
C MET A 772 27.95 -38.88 -3.19
N ASP A 773 27.99 -39.71 -4.24
CA ASP A 773 28.88 -39.49 -5.38
C ASP A 773 28.48 -38.21 -6.11
N ALA A 774 29.43 -37.32 -6.37
CA ALA A 774 29.19 -36.07 -7.07
C ALA A 774 30.28 -35.75 -8.10
N MET A 775 29.96 -34.85 -9.02
CA MET A 775 30.88 -34.28 -10.01
C MET A 775 30.90 -32.77 -9.86
N LYS A 776 32.10 -32.19 -9.69
CA LYS A 776 32.28 -30.75 -9.52
C LYS A 776 32.48 -30.05 -10.85
N PHE A 777 31.78 -28.96 -11.07
CA PHE A 777 32.02 -28.04 -12.17
C PHE A 777 32.24 -26.62 -11.65
N LEU A 778 32.99 -25.83 -12.41
CA LEU A 778 33.31 -24.45 -12.09
C LEU A 778 33.23 -23.60 -13.35
N MET A 779 32.61 -22.44 -13.26
CA MET A 779 32.63 -21.41 -14.29
C MET A 779 32.85 -20.05 -13.64
N THR A 780 33.31 -19.11 -14.45
CA THR A 780 33.39 -17.69 -14.09
C THR A 780 32.70 -16.91 -15.19
N TYR A 781 31.89 -15.93 -14.83
CA TYR A 781 31.40 -14.92 -15.77
C TYR A 781 31.62 -13.52 -15.21
N SER A 782 31.48 -12.51 -16.06
CA SER A 782 31.60 -11.11 -15.66
C SER A 782 30.23 -10.47 -15.72
N ASP A 783 29.82 -9.90 -14.60
CA ASP A 783 28.63 -9.06 -14.45
C ASP A 783 29.05 -7.59 -14.40
N THR A 784 28.28 -6.70 -15.02
CA THR A 784 28.59 -5.27 -15.07
C THR A 784 28.48 -4.59 -13.72
N SER A 785 27.61 -5.10 -12.85
CA SER A 785 27.29 -4.53 -11.54
C SER A 785 28.15 -5.16 -10.46
N PHE A 786 28.35 -6.48 -10.51
CA PHE A 786 28.99 -7.23 -9.42
C PHE A 786 30.42 -7.72 -9.73
N GLY A 787 30.92 -7.48 -10.94
CA GLY A 787 32.27 -7.85 -11.36
C GLY A 787 32.41 -9.33 -11.69
N GLU A 788 33.51 -9.96 -11.28
CA GLU A 788 33.75 -11.39 -11.56
C GLU A 788 32.99 -12.27 -10.57
N ILE A 789 32.21 -13.18 -11.12
CA ILE A 789 31.35 -14.09 -10.37
C ILE A 789 31.84 -15.52 -10.61
N ASP A 790 32.12 -16.24 -9.53
CA ASP A 790 32.53 -17.64 -9.54
C ASP A 790 31.34 -18.54 -9.19
N VAL A 791 30.95 -19.38 -10.16
CA VAL A 791 29.88 -20.36 -9.96
C VAL A 791 30.46 -21.75 -9.81
N THR A 792 30.17 -22.38 -8.68
CA THR A 792 30.52 -23.77 -8.39
C THR A 792 29.27 -24.63 -8.44
N VAL A 793 29.30 -25.69 -9.25
CA VAL A 793 28.18 -26.62 -9.39
C VAL A 793 28.59 -28.01 -8.90
N HIS A 794 27.81 -28.55 -7.98
CA HIS A 794 27.95 -29.91 -7.47
C HIS A 794 26.81 -30.77 -8.03
N ALA A 795 27.12 -31.59 -9.04
CA ALA A 795 26.16 -32.53 -9.62
C ALA A 795 26.18 -33.85 -8.83
N ILE A 796 25.22 -34.02 -7.92
CA ILE A 796 25.12 -35.07 -6.90
C ILE A 796 24.22 -36.21 -7.38
N ASP A 797 24.74 -37.44 -7.37
CA ASP A 797 23.95 -38.65 -7.61
C ASP A 797 23.17 -39.03 -6.35
N THR A 798 21.86 -38.82 -6.39
CA THR A 798 20.96 -39.15 -5.27
C THR A 798 20.52 -40.61 -5.29
N GLY A 799 20.91 -41.39 -6.32
CA GLY A 799 20.38 -42.72 -6.58
C GLY A 799 18.95 -42.71 -7.18
N LYS A 800 18.32 -41.54 -7.30
CA LYS A 800 17.04 -41.30 -8.00
C LYS A 800 17.19 -40.43 -9.25
N GLY A 801 18.37 -39.85 -9.43
CA GLY A 801 18.70 -38.89 -10.46
C GLY A 801 19.93 -38.10 -10.04
N ILE A 802 20.36 -37.18 -10.89
CA ILE A 802 21.37 -36.19 -10.54
C ILE A 802 20.65 -34.91 -10.14
N SER A 803 21.08 -34.31 -9.03
CA SER A 803 20.64 -33.00 -8.55
C SER A 803 21.84 -32.06 -8.49
N MET A 804 21.61 -30.78 -8.73
CA MET A 804 22.64 -29.75 -8.68
C MET A 804 22.50 -28.94 -7.41
N VAL A 805 23.61 -28.77 -6.70
CA VAL A 805 23.79 -27.72 -5.68
C VAL A 805 24.75 -26.71 -6.28
N ILE A 806 24.29 -25.49 -6.49
CA ILE A 806 25.01 -24.40 -7.16
C ILE A 806 25.31 -23.33 -6.13
N PHE A 807 26.56 -22.89 -6.06
CA PHE A 807 26.95 -21.67 -5.35
C PHE A 807 27.41 -20.65 -6.37
N ASP A 808 26.72 -19.54 -6.40
CA ASP A 808 27.00 -18.38 -7.22
C ASP A 808 27.58 -17.29 -6.30
N GLY A 809 28.85 -16.95 -6.47
CA GLY A 809 29.57 -16.11 -5.52
C GLY A 809 30.34 -14.97 -6.18
N ILE A 810 30.12 -13.75 -5.69
CA ILE A 810 30.91 -12.57 -6.08
C ILE A 810 32.36 -12.81 -5.62
N ARG A 811 33.31 -12.92 -6.55
CA ARG A 811 34.67 -13.42 -6.27
C ARG A 811 35.38 -12.65 -5.15
N LYS A 812 35.16 -11.34 -5.06
CA LYS A 812 35.78 -10.47 -4.04
C LYS A 812 35.17 -10.62 -2.64
N GLU A 813 33.97 -11.20 -2.55
CA GLU A 813 33.12 -11.20 -1.36
C GLU A 813 32.72 -12.61 -0.90
N ALA A 814 33.10 -13.64 -1.65
CA ALA A 814 32.76 -15.04 -1.38
C ALA A 814 33.63 -15.68 -0.26
N ASP A 815 34.84 -15.16 -0.04
CA ASP A 815 35.83 -15.75 0.90
C ASP A 815 35.30 -15.92 2.34
N PRO A 816 34.58 -14.94 2.94
CA PRO A 816 34.00 -15.09 4.29
C PRO A 816 33.02 -16.26 4.42
N TYR A 817 32.38 -16.66 3.32
CA TYR A 817 31.33 -17.69 3.33
C TYR A 817 31.85 -19.09 3.04
N LYS A 818 33.16 -19.26 2.87
CA LYS A 818 33.74 -20.57 2.53
C LYS A 818 33.39 -21.66 3.54
N ASP A 819 33.48 -21.36 4.83
CA ASP A 819 33.15 -22.32 5.90
C ASP A 819 31.65 -22.63 5.93
N ALA A 820 30.80 -21.65 5.61
CA ALA A 820 29.36 -21.84 5.47
C ALA A 820 29.02 -22.76 4.29
N ILE A 821 29.64 -22.54 3.12
CA ILE A 821 29.50 -23.39 1.93
C ILE A 821 29.94 -24.82 2.24
N GLU A 822 31.10 -24.99 2.90
CA GLU A 822 31.58 -26.32 3.32
C GLU A 822 30.62 -26.98 4.33
N GLY A 823 30.04 -26.21 5.26
CA GLY A 823 29.02 -26.65 6.20
C GLY A 823 27.73 -27.12 5.51
N ILE A 824 27.23 -26.34 4.55
CA ILE A 824 26.05 -26.69 3.73
C ILE A 824 26.34 -28.01 2.99
N LEU A 825 27.45 -28.10 2.25
CA LEU A 825 27.83 -29.29 1.49
C LEU A 825 28.02 -30.53 2.37
N ALA A 826 28.54 -30.37 3.59
CA ALA A 826 28.69 -31.45 4.56
C ALA A 826 27.33 -31.91 5.13
N SER A 827 26.36 -31.01 5.23
CA SER A 827 25.02 -31.29 5.76
C SER A 827 24.08 -31.95 4.74
N VAL A 828 24.39 -31.86 3.43
CA VAL A 828 23.58 -32.45 2.36
C VAL A 828 23.34 -33.93 2.65
N GLN A 829 22.09 -34.35 2.57
CA GLN A 829 21.66 -35.74 2.80
C GLN A 829 20.61 -36.12 1.76
N PHE A 830 20.55 -37.41 1.45
CA PHE A 830 19.47 -37.95 0.64
C PHE A 830 18.14 -37.85 1.40
N TYR A 831 17.11 -37.38 0.71
CA TYR A 831 15.74 -37.28 1.20
C TYR A 831 14.80 -38.00 0.22
N ASP A 832 14.22 -39.12 0.68
CA ASP A 832 13.14 -39.83 -0.04
C ASP A 832 11.81 -39.48 0.61
N VAL A 833 10.91 -38.90 -0.19
CA VAL A 833 9.55 -38.52 0.20
C VAL A 833 8.73 -39.71 0.74
N LYS A 834 9.22 -40.95 0.56
CA LYS A 834 8.60 -42.21 1.04
C LYS A 834 8.45 -42.40 2.56
N SER A 835 8.80 -41.42 3.40
CA SER A 835 8.46 -41.45 4.83
C SER A 835 7.25 -40.59 5.21
N ALA A 836 6.67 -39.84 4.27
CA ALA A 836 5.28 -39.39 4.41
C ALA A 836 4.37 -40.61 4.21
N PRO A 837 3.33 -40.80 5.04
CA PRO A 837 2.48 -41.98 4.95
C PRO A 837 1.93 -42.07 3.53
N VAL A 838 2.28 -43.16 2.85
CA VAL A 838 1.66 -43.54 1.59
C VAL A 838 0.16 -43.58 1.85
N ILE A 839 -0.55 -42.62 1.26
CA ILE A 839 -2.00 -42.64 1.13
C ILE A 839 -2.33 -43.86 0.28
N ASP A 840 -2.55 -44.99 0.95
CA ASP A 840 -3.09 -46.18 0.32
C ASP A 840 -4.47 -45.83 -0.22
N SER A 841 -4.80 -46.39 -1.37
CA SER A 841 -5.95 -46.09 -2.25
C SER A 841 -7.35 -46.36 -1.64
N GLY A 842 -7.46 -46.36 -0.31
CA GLY A 842 -8.68 -46.54 0.47
C GLY A 842 -8.88 -45.46 1.54
N ILE A 843 -8.38 -44.23 1.34
CA ILE A 843 -8.65 -43.13 2.28
C ILE A 843 -10.14 -42.77 2.29
N ASP A 844 -10.69 -42.85 3.49
CA ASP A 844 -11.97 -42.29 3.87
C ASP A 844 -11.81 -40.75 3.98
N ILE A 845 -12.23 -40.01 2.95
CA ILE A 845 -12.05 -38.54 2.83
C ILE A 845 -12.68 -37.76 3.99
N SER A 846 -13.65 -38.38 4.68
CA SER A 846 -14.24 -37.82 5.92
C SER A 846 -13.22 -37.69 7.06
N LYS A 847 -12.06 -38.35 6.96
CA LYS A 847 -10.99 -38.36 7.97
C LYS A 847 -9.73 -37.60 7.56
N VAL A 848 -9.67 -37.08 6.33
CA VAL A 848 -8.54 -36.24 5.89
C VAL A 848 -8.65 -34.90 6.60
N LYS A 849 -7.74 -34.67 7.54
CA LYS A 849 -7.56 -33.38 8.21
C LYS A 849 -6.92 -32.38 7.24
N GLY A 850 -7.25 -31.11 7.43
CA GLY A 850 -6.73 -30.01 6.65
C GLY A 850 -7.13 -28.70 7.30
N LYS A 851 -6.59 -27.60 6.79
CA LYS A 851 -6.78 -26.25 7.30
C LYS A 851 -7.38 -25.36 6.22
N PHE A 852 -8.13 -24.36 6.65
CA PHE A 852 -8.51 -23.27 5.76
C PHE A 852 -7.37 -22.25 5.72
N TYR A 853 -7.12 -21.73 4.52
CA TYR A 853 -6.20 -20.64 4.28
C TYR A 853 -6.98 -19.46 3.71
N MET A 854 -6.72 -18.28 4.25
CA MET A 854 -7.25 -17.02 3.73
C MET A 854 -6.17 -16.37 2.86
N VAL A 855 -6.53 -16.11 1.61
CA VAL A 855 -5.69 -15.42 0.63
C VAL A 855 -6.26 -14.01 0.50
N ASN A 856 -5.82 -13.13 1.38
CA ASN A 856 -6.45 -11.81 1.60
C ASN A 856 -6.42 -10.93 0.34
N THR A 857 -5.34 -11.00 -0.44
CA THR A 857 -5.15 -10.29 -1.71
C THR A 857 -6.09 -10.78 -2.81
N SER A 858 -6.40 -12.07 -2.82
CA SER A 858 -7.33 -12.68 -3.76
C SER A 858 -8.75 -12.84 -3.18
N ARG A 859 -9.03 -12.36 -1.96
CA ARG A 859 -10.35 -12.49 -1.30
C ARG A 859 -10.92 -13.92 -1.34
N LEU A 860 -10.05 -14.93 -1.31
CA LEU A 860 -10.44 -16.34 -1.36
C LEU A 860 -10.08 -17.06 -0.07
N LYS A 861 -10.94 -17.99 0.33
CA LYS A 861 -10.69 -18.96 1.38
C LYS A 861 -10.76 -20.36 0.79
N ILE A 862 -9.73 -21.16 1.06
CA ILE A 862 -9.58 -22.51 0.50
C ILE A 862 -9.18 -23.50 1.60
N TRP A 863 -9.82 -24.69 1.61
CA TRP A 863 -9.39 -25.79 2.45
C TRP A 863 -8.28 -26.58 1.76
N VAL A 864 -7.17 -26.81 2.46
CA VAL A 864 -6.04 -27.58 1.98
C VAL A 864 -5.73 -28.73 2.96
N PRO A 865 -5.50 -29.97 2.47
CA PRO A 865 -5.14 -31.10 3.32
C PRO A 865 -3.82 -30.90 4.07
N ASP A 866 -3.69 -31.48 5.28
CA ASP A 866 -2.46 -31.39 6.09
C ASP A 866 -1.23 -32.04 5.42
N ASN A 867 -1.43 -32.84 4.38
CA ASN A 867 -0.37 -33.51 3.61
C ASN A 867 0.04 -32.73 2.35
N PHE A 868 -0.23 -31.44 2.32
CA PHE A 868 0.25 -30.50 1.30
C PHE A 868 1.23 -29.53 1.95
N SER A 869 2.27 -29.13 1.22
CA SER A 869 3.03 -27.91 1.54
C SER A 869 2.17 -26.70 1.16
N THR A 870 2.28 -25.61 1.90
CA THR A 870 1.54 -24.38 1.61
C THR A 870 2.48 -23.19 1.77
N GLU A 871 2.43 -22.29 0.81
CA GLU A 871 3.13 -21.02 0.77
C GLU A 871 2.10 -19.92 0.48
N ASN A 872 2.09 -18.89 1.33
CA ASN A 872 1.23 -17.72 1.17
C ASN A 872 2.15 -16.52 0.99
N GLN A 873 2.11 -15.89 -0.18
CA GLN A 873 2.95 -14.74 -0.49
C GLN A 873 2.26 -13.50 0.08
N PRO A 874 2.87 -12.77 1.05
CA PRO A 874 2.25 -11.60 1.65
C PRO A 874 2.15 -10.42 0.67
N TYR A 875 3.00 -10.39 -0.37
CA TYR A 875 3.06 -9.36 -1.39
C TYR A 875 3.50 -9.98 -2.73
N GLY A 876 2.62 -10.04 -3.73
CA GLY A 876 3.02 -10.39 -5.10
C GLY A 876 3.45 -9.14 -5.85
N SER A 877 4.69 -9.12 -6.36
CA SER A 877 5.28 -7.98 -7.06
C SER A 877 4.77 -7.77 -8.48
N THR A 878 4.06 -8.75 -9.08
CA THR A 878 3.56 -8.67 -10.46
C THR A 878 2.22 -9.41 -10.66
N GLN A 879 1.43 -9.03 -11.68
CA GLN A 879 0.15 -9.65 -12.06
C GLN A 879 0.21 -11.18 -12.32
N ASN A 880 1.41 -11.76 -12.50
CA ASN A 880 1.60 -13.17 -12.84
C ASN A 880 2.16 -14.02 -11.69
N ASP A 881 2.42 -13.41 -10.54
CA ASP A 881 2.88 -14.14 -9.35
C ASP A 881 1.69 -14.77 -8.61
N TYR A 882 1.86 -16.02 -8.17
CA TYR A 882 0.85 -16.68 -7.35
C TYR A 882 0.82 -16.03 -5.96
N GLN A 883 -0.38 -15.71 -5.49
CA GLN A 883 -0.62 -15.23 -4.12
C GLN A 883 -0.64 -16.40 -3.13
N PHE A 884 -1.04 -17.58 -3.63
CA PHE A 884 -1.08 -18.81 -2.85
C PHE A 884 -0.57 -19.97 -3.68
N TYR A 885 0.28 -20.79 -3.08
CA TYR A 885 0.76 -22.04 -3.65
C TYR A 885 0.59 -23.16 -2.64
N SER A 886 0.12 -24.32 -3.13
CA SER A 886 0.13 -25.51 -2.31
C SER A 886 0.33 -26.77 -3.15
N ALA A 887 1.22 -27.65 -2.72
CA ALA A 887 1.48 -28.89 -3.42
C ALA A 887 1.35 -30.08 -2.48
N SER A 888 0.76 -31.18 -2.97
CA SER A 888 0.83 -32.45 -2.26
C SER A 888 2.28 -32.83 -2.00
N ILE A 889 2.59 -33.45 -0.85
CA ILE A 889 3.96 -33.84 -0.50
C ILE A 889 4.64 -34.71 -1.58
N ASP A 890 3.88 -35.48 -2.36
CA ASP A 890 4.39 -36.30 -3.48
C ASP A 890 4.44 -35.58 -4.83
N GLY A 891 4.11 -34.28 -4.88
CA GLY A 891 4.11 -33.44 -6.09
C GLY A 891 3.06 -33.81 -7.14
N ALA A 892 2.10 -34.68 -6.80
CA ALA A 892 1.09 -35.16 -7.74
C ALA A 892 -0.05 -34.15 -7.96
N VAL A 893 -0.24 -33.23 -7.02
CA VAL A 893 -1.24 -32.16 -7.06
C VAL A 893 -0.56 -30.83 -6.74
N ILE A 894 -0.87 -29.80 -7.53
CA ILE A 894 -0.49 -28.41 -7.29
C ILE A 894 -1.75 -27.55 -7.34
N LEU A 895 -1.83 -26.60 -6.41
CA LEU A 895 -2.87 -25.59 -6.27
C LEU A 895 -2.19 -24.22 -6.37
N LYS A 896 -2.73 -23.33 -7.20
CA LYS A 896 -2.28 -21.94 -7.30
C LYS A 896 -3.46 -20.99 -7.24
N ILE A 897 -3.30 -19.84 -6.59
CA ILE A 897 -4.25 -18.72 -6.68
C ILE A 897 -3.49 -17.50 -7.18
N PHE A 898 -4.05 -16.86 -8.20
CA PHE A 898 -3.55 -15.61 -8.77
C PHE A 898 -4.61 -14.53 -8.65
N THR A 899 -4.18 -13.27 -8.65
CA THR A 899 -5.07 -12.10 -8.77
C THR A 899 -4.92 -11.52 -10.18
N TYR A 900 -6.05 -11.30 -10.86
CA TYR A 900 -6.10 -10.70 -12.19
C TYR A 900 -6.54 -9.24 -12.07
N GLN A 901 -5.66 -8.30 -12.46
CA GLN A 901 -5.85 -6.86 -12.24
C GLN A 901 -6.21 -6.05 -13.51
N ASP A 902 -6.25 -6.66 -14.70
CA ASP A 902 -6.68 -5.93 -15.91
C ASP A 902 -8.18 -5.64 -15.88
N ASP A 903 -8.59 -4.55 -16.55
CA ASP A 903 -9.97 -4.07 -16.68
C ASP A 903 -10.95 -5.25 -16.84
N TYR A 904 -11.76 -5.43 -15.79
CA TYR A 904 -12.62 -6.57 -15.47
C TYR A 904 -12.89 -7.56 -16.62
N LEU A 905 -12.27 -8.75 -16.52
CA LEU A 905 -12.70 -9.93 -17.25
C LEU A 905 -14.16 -10.24 -16.90
N ASN A 906 -15.11 -9.79 -17.72
CA ASN A 906 -16.53 -10.07 -17.52
C ASN A 906 -16.77 -11.57 -17.68
N ILE A 907 -16.80 -12.32 -16.58
CA ILE A 907 -16.93 -13.79 -16.48
C ILE A 907 -18.15 -14.35 -17.25
N LYS A 908 -19.14 -13.49 -17.56
CA LYS A 908 -20.35 -13.86 -18.33
C LYS A 908 -20.19 -13.68 -19.84
N SER A 909 -19.15 -12.98 -20.31
CA SER A 909 -18.88 -12.77 -21.73
C SER A 909 -18.35 -14.05 -22.41
N LEU A 910 -18.61 -14.18 -23.71
CA LEU A 910 -18.04 -15.26 -24.52
C LEU A 910 -16.50 -15.18 -24.63
N ASP A 911 -15.95 -13.98 -24.43
CA ASP A 911 -14.52 -13.67 -24.58
C ASP A 911 -13.71 -14.03 -23.32
N SER A 912 -14.38 -14.24 -22.18
CA SER A 912 -13.77 -14.72 -20.92
C SER A 912 -12.91 -15.97 -21.09
N LYS A 913 -13.28 -16.87 -22.01
CA LYS A 913 -12.50 -18.07 -22.28
C LYS A 913 -11.15 -17.72 -22.91
N GLU A 914 -11.13 -16.76 -23.84
CA GLU A 914 -9.94 -16.37 -24.58
C GLU A 914 -8.98 -15.62 -23.67
N ALA A 915 -9.48 -14.66 -22.91
CA ALA A 915 -8.69 -13.89 -21.96
C ALA A 915 -8.16 -14.75 -20.78
N LEU A 916 -8.96 -15.67 -20.22
CA LEU A 916 -8.42 -16.62 -19.24
C LEU A 916 -7.38 -17.59 -19.86
N SER A 917 -7.51 -17.90 -21.15
CA SER A 917 -6.50 -18.71 -21.85
C SER A 917 -5.22 -17.94 -22.16
N GLU A 918 -5.30 -16.62 -22.32
CA GLU A 918 -4.15 -15.73 -22.48
C GLU A 918 -3.41 -15.59 -21.15
N PHE A 919 -4.13 -15.26 -20.07
CA PHE A 919 -3.59 -15.24 -18.71
C PHE A 919 -2.84 -16.53 -18.35
N LEU A 920 -3.43 -17.70 -18.63
CA LEU A 920 -2.76 -18.98 -18.33
C LEU A 920 -1.44 -19.14 -19.09
N LYS A 921 -1.29 -18.58 -20.30
CA LYS A 921 0.01 -18.62 -21.00
C LYS A 921 1.03 -17.72 -20.32
N ASP A 922 0.62 -16.54 -19.90
CA ASP A 922 1.48 -15.57 -19.23
C ASP A 922 1.91 -16.05 -17.84
N ALA A 923 1.01 -16.76 -17.15
CA ALA A 923 1.28 -17.51 -15.91
C ALA A 923 2.11 -18.80 -16.12
N GLY A 924 2.67 -19.02 -17.32
CA GLY A 924 3.64 -20.08 -17.62
C GLY A 924 3.04 -21.42 -18.08
N PHE A 925 1.72 -21.52 -18.30
CA PHE A 925 1.11 -22.71 -18.90
C PHE A 925 1.23 -22.66 -20.43
N TYR A 926 2.40 -23.00 -20.94
CA TYR A 926 2.63 -23.04 -22.39
C TYR A 926 2.05 -24.31 -23.02
N SER A 927 1.50 -24.18 -24.23
CA SER A 927 1.08 -25.32 -25.07
C SER A 927 -0.03 -26.22 -24.50
N PHE A 928 -1.08 -25.65 -23.90
CA PHE A 928 -2.28 -26.39 -23.52
C PHE A 928 -3.41 -26.33 -24.57
N THR A 929 -4.32 -27.30 -24.49
CA THR A 929 -5.58 -27.27 -25.25
C THR A 929 -6.76 -27.31 -24.28
N VAL A 930 -7.64 -26.30 -24.38
CA VAL A 930 -8.91 -26.28 -23.64
C VAL A 930 -9.80 -27.43 -24.07
N LYS A 931 -10.24 -28.24 -23.10
CA LYS A 931 -11.16 -29.37 -23.31
C LYS A 931 -12.61 -28.99 -23.08
N ASP A 932 -12.85 -28.18 -22.06
CA ASP A 932 -14.18 -27.78 -21.61
C ASP A 932 -14.11 -26.38 -21.01
N ALA A 933 -15.15 -25.58 -21.20
CA ALA A 933 -15.30 -24.25 -20.62
C ALA A 933 -16.76 -24.02 -20.26
N LYS A 934 -17.04 -23.59 -19.03
CA LYS A 934 -18.41 -23.35 -18.56
C LYS A 934 -18.47 -22.33 -17.44
N THR A 935 -19.55 -21.58 -17.40
CA THR A 935 -19.90 -20.72 -16.27
C THR A 935 -20.71 -21.49 -15.25
N VAL A 936 -20.37 -21.35 -13.97
CA VAL A 936 -21.09 -21.94 -12.83
C VAL A 936 -21.29 -20.89 -11.74
N LYS A 937 -22.16 -21.19 -10.78
CA LYS A 937 -22.22 -20.45 -9.52
C LYS A 937 -21.40 -21.17 -8.46
N LEU A 938 -20.36 -20.54 -7.95
CA LEU A 938 -19.60 -21.00 -6.78
C LEU A 938 -19.94 -20.09 -5.61
N ASN A 939 -20.61 -20.64 -4.60
CA ASN A 939 -21.04 -19.91 -3.39
C ASN A 939 -21.76 -18.58 -3.67
N GLY A 940 -22.61 -18.56 -4.70
CA GLY A 940 -23.40 -17.39 -5.10
C GLY A 940 -22.73 -16.47 -6.13
N LYS A 941 -21.41 -16.58 -6.32
CA LYS A 941 -20.64 -15.80 -7.30
C LYS A 941 -20.53 -16.49 -8.64
N ASP A 942 -20.48 -15.70 -9.70
CA ASP A 942 -20.25 -16.21 -11.05
C ASP A 942 -18.79 -16.65 -11.17
N ALA A 943 -18.58 -17.83 -11.75
CA ALA A 943 -17.25 -18.37 -11.97
C ALA A 943 -17.13 -19.04 -13.35
N MET A 944 -16.04 -18.77 -14.06
CA MET A 944 -15.68 -19.43 -15.31
C MET A 944 -14.72 -20.57 -15.01
N ILE A 945 -15.08 -21.79 -15.40
CA ILE A 945 -14.23 -22.97 -15.27
C ILE A 945 -13.69 -23.35 -16.64
N ILE A 946 -12.36 -23.41 -16.79
CA ILE A 946 -11.67 -23.99 -17.94
C ILE A 946 -10.96 -25.26 -17.53
N SER A 947 -11.24 -26.36 -18.23
CA SER A 947 -10.47 -27.61 -18.09
C SER A 947 -9.50 -27.74 -19.25
N PHE A 948 -8.23 -28.02 -18.96
CA PHE A 948 -7.18 -28.17 -19.96
C PHE A 948 -6.18 -29.24 -19.57
N ASN A 949 -5.36 -29.63 -20.54
CA ASN A 949 -4.19 -30.48 -20.29
C ASN A 949 -2.96 -29.76 -20.80
N TYR A 950 -1.85 -29.90 -20.09
CA TYR A 950 -0.53 -29.52 -20.60
C TYR A 950 0.49 -30.63 -20.34
N GLN A 951 1.57 -30.59 -21.11
CA GLN A 951 2.62 -31.59 -21.03
C GLN A 951 3.67 -31.13 -20.01
N VAL A 952 3.88 -31.91 -18.95
CA VAL A 952 4.90 -31.63 -17.92
C VAL A 952 6.27 -32.12 -18.41
N ASP A 953 6.31 -33.32 -18.99
CA ASP A 953 7.49 -33.87 -19.66
C ASP A 953 7.08 -34.86 -20.77
N ALA A 954 8.03 -35.52 -21.45
CA ALA A 954 7.74 -36.45 -22.56
C ALA A 954 6.76 -37.60 -22.23
N ASN A 955 6.61 -37.97 -20.96
CA ASN A 955 5.79 -39.08 -20.48
C ASN A 955 4.68 -38.68 -19.49
N LEU A 956 4.68 -37.41 -19.05
CA LEU A 956 3.80 -36.93 -17.99
C LEU A 956 2.90 -35.80 -18.49
N THR A 957 1.59 -36.01 -18.31
CA THR A 957 0.56 -35.03 -18.66
C THR A 957 -0.17 -34.60 -17.40
N ALA A 958 -0.27 -33.28 -17.23
CA ALA A 958 -1.07 -32.62 -16.21
C ALA A 958 -2.52 -32.50 -16.69
N VAL A 959 -3.48 -32.73 -15.80
CA VAL A 959 -4.90 -32.46 -16.02
C VAL A 959 -5.32 -31.35 -15.09
N CYS A 960 -5.69 -30.23 -15.70
CA CYS A 960 -5.83 -28.98 -14.99
C CYS A 960 -7.25 -28.43 -15.08
N ARG A 961 -7.58 -27.65 -14.06
CA ARG A 961 -8.82 -26.88 -13.96
C ARG A 961 -8.49 -25.48 -13.44
N ALA A 962 -8.70 -24.47 -14.28
CA ALA A 962 -8.66 -23.07 -13.87
C ALA A 962 -10.09 -22.59 -13.58
N ILE A 963 -10.25 -21.85 -12.49
CA ILE A 963 -11.51 -21.28 -12.02
C ILE A 963 -11.28 -19.78 -11.81
N ALA A 964 -11.80 -18.95 -12.71
CA ALA A 964 -11.88 -17.51 -12.50
C ALA A 964 -13.15 -17.20 -11.71
N ILE A 965 -13.03 -16.51 -10.59
CA ILE A 965 -14.11 -16.23 -9.64
C ILE A 965 -14.18 -14.71 -9.43
N ASP A 966 -15.38 -14.16 -9.55
CA ASP A 966 -15.66 -12.77 -9.20
C ASP A 966 -15.68 -12.61 -7.67
N THR A 967 -14.80 -11.74 -7.16
CA THR A 967 -14.63 -11.52 -5.72
C THR A 967 -15.19 -10.18 -5.23
N ASP A 968 -15.90 -9.43 -6.07
CA ASP A 968 -16.35 -8.05 -5.85
C ASP A 968 -15.21 -7.01 -5.75
N ASN A 969 -13.94 -7.45 -5.79
CA ASN A 969 -12.74 -6.59 -5.79
C ASN A 969 -11.77 -7.00 -6.91
N GLY A 970 -12.31 -7.53 -8.01
CA GLY A 970 -11.56 -8.10 -9.12
C GLY A 970 -11.70 -9.62 -9.24
N ILE A 971 -10.96 -10.19 -10.20
CA ILE A 971 -11.04 -11.61 -10.54
C ILE A 971 -9.90 -12.39 -9.89
N SER A 972 -10.26 -13.45 -9.18
CA SER A 972 -9.27 -14.41 -8.64
C SER A 972 -9.27 -15.69 -9.45
N ILE A 973 -8.07 -16.15 -9.82
CA ILE A 973 -7.88 -17.32 -10.68
C ILE A 973 -7.27 -18.43 -9.84
N TYR A 974 -8.08 -19.43 -9.52
CA TYR A 974 -7.63 -20.65 -8.85
C TYR A 974 -7.33 -21.74 -9.88
N VAL A 975 -6.12 -22.30 -9.84
CA VAL A 975 -5.68 -23.37 -10.74
C VAL A 975 -5.38 -24.64 -9.94
N GLU A 976 -5.99 -25.72 -10.39
CA GLU A 976 -5.69 -27.09 -9.98
C GLU A 976 -4.87 -27.76 -11.06
N ASP A 977 -3.78 -28.40 -10.67
CA ASP A 977 -3.00 -29.29 -11.51
C ASP A 977 -2.88 -30.66 -10.84
N ILE A 978 -3.20 -31.72 -11.58
CA ILE A 978 -3.09 -33.10 -11.13
C ILE A 978 -2.41 -33.93 -12.20
N LEU A 979 -1.36 -34.64 -11.82
CA LEU A 979 -0.71 -35.59 -12.71
C LEU A 979 -1.68 -36.71 -13.11
N GLN A 980 -1.82 -36.96 -14.42
CA GLN A 980 -2.78 -37.94 -14.95
C GLN A 980 -2.71 -39.34 -14.30
N PRO A 981 -1.54 -39.90 -13.96
CA PRO A 981 -1.44 -41.18 -13.25
C PRO A 981 -2.13 -41.19 -11.88
N ASP A 982 -2.19 -40.03 -11.21
CA ASP A 982 -2.63 -39.87 -9.83
C ASP A 982 -4.06 -39.31 -9.71
N MET A 983 -4.70 -38.99 -10.83
CA MET A 983 -6.07 -38.45 -10.85
C MET A 983 -7.08 -39.30 -10.06
N LYS A 984 -7.00 -40.63 -10.18
CA LYS A 984 -7.93 -41.53 -9.45
C LYS A 984 -7.70 -41.46 -7.93
N LYS A 985 -6.46 -41.23 -7.50
CA LYS A 985 -6.06 -41.15 -6.09
C LYS A 985 -6.53 -39.84 -5.46
N TYR A 986 -6.40 -38.73 -6.19
CA TYR A 986 -6.70 -37.40 -5.65
C TYR A 986 -8.08 -36.85 -5.96
N LYS A 987 -8.88 -37.51 -6.81
CA LYS A 987 -10.19 -37.00 -7.26
C LYS A 987 -11.08 -36.51 -6.12
N GLU A 988 -11.30 -37.31 -5.08
CA GLU A 988 -12.21 -36.95 -4.00
C GLU A 988 -11.64 -35.84 -3.09
N ILE A 989 -10.31 -35.74 -2.99
CA ILE A 989 -9.63 -34.64 -2.29
C ILE A 989 -9.84 -33.35 -3.10
N MET A 990 -9.66 -33.40 -4.41
CA MET A 990 -9.82 -32.24 -5.31
C MET A 990 -11.26 -31.77 -5.38
N ASP A 991 -12.23 -32.69 -5.38
CA ASP A 991 -13.64 -32.34 -5.28
C ASP A 991 -13.96 -31.63 -3.94
N LYS A 992 -13.30 -32.03 -2.84
CA LYS A 992 -13.42 -31.36 -1.53
C LYS A 992 -12.73 -29.99 -1.51
N ILE A 993 -11.55 -29.86 -2.10
CA ILE A 993 -10.82 -28.58 -2.20
C ILE A 993 -11.62 -27.60 -3.05
N GLY A 994 -12.01 -27.98 -4.27
CA GLY A 994 -12.83 -27.13 -5.14
C GLY A 994 -14.19 -26.75 -4.54
N GLY A 995 -14.81 -27.66 -3.76
CA GLY A 995 -16.04 -27.37 -3.03
C GLY A 995 -15.87 -26.50 -1.79
N SER A 996 -14.63 -26.23 -1.36
CA SER A 996 -14.32 -25.40 -0.19
C SER A 996 -14.03 -23.94 -0.50
N ILE A 997 -13.90 -23.60 -1.78
CA ILE A 997 -13.52 -22.25 -2.23
C ILE A 997 -14.65 -21.28 -1.90
N GLU A 998 -14.37 -20.34 -1.02
CA GLU A 998 -15.31 -19.34 -0.53
C GLU A 998 -14.75 -17.94 -0.81
N VAL A 999 -15.57 -17.05 -1.37
CA VAL A 999 -15.22 -15.63 -1.48
C VAL A 999 -15.42 -15.00 -0.11
N ILE A 1000 -14.36 -14.40 0.42
CA ILE A 1000 -14.37 -13.76 1.74
C ILE A 1000 -14.41 -12.24 1.60
N ARG A 1001 -15.24 -11.60 2.43
CA ARG A 1001 -15.17 -10.15 2.62
C ARG A 1001 -14.03 -9.86 3.59
N VAL A 1002 -13.02 -9.16 3.11
CA VAL A 1002 -11.96 -8.61 3.96
C VAL A 1002 -12.28 -7.13 4.17
N PRO A 1003 -12.29 -6.62 5.41
CA PRO A 1003 -12.48 -5.20 5.67
C PRO A 1003 -11.44 -4.36 4.90
N TYR A 1004 -11.88 -3.26 4.31
CA TYR A 1004 -10.97 -2.29 3.70
C TYR A 1004 -10.16 -1.62 4.82
N ASP A 1005 -8.84 -1.85 4.85
CA ASP A 1005 -7.94 -1.32 5.88
C ASP A 1005 -7.23 -0.02 5.47
N GLY A 1006 -7.56 0.54 4.29
CA GLY A 1006 -7.01 1.80 3.79
C GLY A 1006 -5.58 1.72 3.25
N THR A 1007 -4.94 0.55 3.21
CA THR A 1007 -3.53 0.43 2.80
C THR A 1007 -3.29 -0.07 1.38
N LEU A 1008 -4.34 -0.50 0.68
CA LEU A 1008 -4.24 -1.09 -0.66
C LEU A 1008 -5.19 -0.38 -1.63
N HIS A 1009 -4.75 0.78 -2.13
CA HIS A 1009 -5.26 1.33 -3.38
C HIS A 1009 -4.28 0.94 -4.49
N PRO A 1010 -4.63 0.04 -5.43
CA PRO A 1010 -3.76 -0.30 -6.57
C PRO A 1010 -3.59 0.84 -7.59
N TRP A 1011 -4.16 2.02 -7.33
CA TRP A 1011 -4.09 3.21 -8.17
C TRP A 1011 -3.27 4.36 -7.55
N ALA A 1012 -2.43 4.07 -6.55
CA ALA A 1012 -1.57 5.07 -5.90
C ALA A 1012 -0.13 5.11 -6.46
N GLN A 1013 0.06 4.92 -7.77
CA GLN A 1013 1.32 5.19 -8.47
C GLN A 1013 1.12 6.17 -9.61
#